data_AF-A0A6J2JND2-F1
#
_entry.id   AF-A0A6J2JND2-F1
#
_cell.length_a   1.000
_cell.length_b   1.000
_cell.length_c   1.000
_cell.angle_alpha   90.00
_cell.angle_beta   90.00
_cell.angle_gamma   90.00
#
_symmetry.space_group_name_H-M   'P 1'
#
loop_
_entity.id
_entity.type
_entity.pdbx_description
1 polymer ?
#
loop_
_entity_poly.entity_id
_entity_poly.type
_entity_poly.pdbx_seq_one_letter_code
_entity_poly.pdbx_strand_id
1 'polypeptide(L)'
;MFAKLLILSLVFGASRAQSHRVCILSSSSSLCQSLDKDGSQATCSRVETRIDCALRLARGEADIGFFTEEELLLLSQQQPNDNRVIATVRDVSRLETFSFEAVAVVPNNHTGGLDGLRGGRYCHPGFDQSDLRWSPRVLKTLEEVAARTDRCPDVDTNRKTAEEIEVETLSSFFSAACRPGTWSSNSTVDADLKTRFPSLCSLCGGSSGCTGYSIDMGISVAGVNNQNRHIQALECLRVSTNDSVPTVAYAAWLHVRNYFNIRNPQDAASFSLLCPDGTLQALTPEILSNPVAPCSFVKQPWGAIVASTAAASTVLTNLQAWWPTGTDPGANSWQSVLFSGLIGGANARVVFEQTPVAPANYTAPIRSIPAIDSTASCLPAQRWCTTNLNEQTKCSWVRASAYTLGIQPAISCQQRSSVFDCLTDIKESRADFIATPSNYGYIARQHYRLSPVKLVQNTRSGASRVAAFVKETAAAQENITRFENLRGKKACFPEFGGLAYVAFVRTAQLRGVISETECDYVKAVGEFFDGACAPGALDASHTITETTFNATSLCSVCRPLIPTPDNCNKMPRKGAKEDEECFAEPAPQISFCELEKSMTAFSGDDAYGVDTFIKDFEDIANLMQWTGIEKLIYAKRLLKGTAKLFLRSLTGTTTWELLKTGLKEEFGLHLNSAAIHKTISNRKMKPGETYQQYFLQLKELAILSYFFCFLSVHLQALGLQANQFRALCQNNTLAATPGVFIDDNCLLAYVVDAEVLSRRGDPLNNALNVLFDSLDAYFGYNTAAANQLINLDLFSPFNGISDLLFKDSTIGLTEPTGEAPHEPARNYMELFRHLDACSRATPQVPDIANRAAFSVITMLVMSFLTRFVVY
;
A
#
# COMPACT_ATOMS: atom_id res chain seq x y z
N MET A 1 46.74 -20.59 -70.62
CA MET A 1 46.03 -19.30 -70.52
C MET A 1 44.77 -19.54 -69.69
N PHE A 2 44.42 -18.58 -68.83
CA PHE A 2 43.37 -18.58 -67.81
C PHE A 2 43.77 -18.99 -66.39
N ALA A 3 43.64 -17.98 -65.53
CA ALA A 3 44.14 -17.87 -64.18
C ALA A 3 43.05 -18.19 -63.15
N LYS A 4 43.52 -18.62 -61.98
CA LYS A 4 42.77 -18.86 -60.75
C LYS A 4 41.99 -17.62 -60.30
N LEU A 5 40.78 -17.81 -59.76
CA LEU A 5 40.29 -17.06 -58.60
C LEU A 5 39.21 -17.87 -57.87
N LEU A 6 39.52 -18.29 -56.64
CA LEU A 6 38.54 -18.75 -55.65
C LEU A 6 37.89 -17.50 -55.04
N ILE A 7 36.56 -17.41 -55.05
CA ILE A 7 35.80 -16.37 -54.33
C ILE A 7 35.44 -16.93 -52.96
N LEU A 8 35.99 -16.30 -51.92
CA LEU A 8 35.67 -16.50 -50.51
C LEU A 8 34.45 -15.62 -50.18
N SER A 9 33.29 -16.22 -49.90
CA SER A 9 32.11 -15.51 -49.40
C SER A 9 32.26 -15.22 -47.90
N LEU A 10 32.63 -13.98 -47.57
CA LEU A 10 32.58 -13.41 -46.23
C LEU A 10 31.13 -13.05 -45.87
N VAL A 11 30.51 -13.84 -44.98
CA VAL A 11 29.31 -13.44 -44.25
C VAL A 11 29.75 -12.47 -43.17
N PHE A 12 29.60 -11.17 -43.42
CA PHE A 12 29.66 -10.17 -42.36
C PHE A 12 28.37 -10.27 -41.53
N GLY A 13 28.40 -11.05 -40.46
CA GLY A 13 27.42 -10.93 -39.38
C GLY A 13 27.67 -9.60 -38.67
N ALA A 14 26.85 -8.59 -38.93
CA ALA A 14 26.83 -7.38 -38.13
C ALA A 14 26.34 -7.73 -36.72
N SER A 15 27.27 -7.88 -35.78
CA SER A 15 26.95 -7.96 -34.35
C SER A 15 26.39 -6.62 -33.89
N ARG A 16 25.08 -6.46 -33.97
CA ARG A 16 24.38 -5.33 -33.34
C ARG A 16 24.62 -5.45 -31.83
N ALA A 17 25.27 -4.46 -31.22
CA ALA A 17 25.51 -4.46 -29.78
C ALA A 17 24.16 -4.59 -29.05
N GLN A 18 23.96 -5.69 -28.32
CA GLN A 18 22.72 -5.96 -27.60
C GLN A 18 22.67 -5.06 -26.36
N SER A 19 21.66 -4.21 -26.29
CA SER A 19 21.42 -3.33 -25.13
C SER A 19 20.50 -4.01 -24.13
N HIS A 20 20.80 -3.88 -22.83
CA HIS A 20 20.11 -4.57 -21.73
C HIS A 20 19.20 -3.62 -20.96
N ARG A 21 17.96 -4.03 -20.72
CA ARG A 21 16.96 -3.25 -19.96
C ARG A 21 17.23 -3.37 -18.46
N VAL A 22 17.59 -2.25 -17.82
CA VAL A 22 17.96 -2.18 -16.41
C VAL A 22 16.84 -1.54 -15.61
N CYS A 23 16.34 -2.24 -14.59
CA CYS A 23 15.37 -1.66 -13.66
C CYS A 23 16.00 -0.51 -12.87
N ILE A 24 15.40 0.67 -12.97
CA ILE A 24 15.75 1.84 -12.17
C ILE A 24 14.49 2.37 -11.50
N LEU A 25 14.56 2.61 -10.19
CA LEU A 25 13.43 3.15 -9.43
C LEU A 25 13.01 4.53 -9.95
N SER A 26 11.70 4.76 -10.06
CA SER A 26 11.11 6.02 -10.54
C SER A 26 11.57 7.24 -9.73
N SER A 27 11.92 7.07 -8.44
CA SER A 27 12.53 8.09 -7.59
C SER A 27 13.84 8.66 -8.14
N SER A 28 14.55 7.90 -8.98
CA SER A 28 15.86 8.23 -9.54
C SER A 28 15.79 8.64 -11.02
N SER A 29 14.69 9.27 -11.43
CA SER A 29 14.37 9.59 -12.84
C SER A 29 15.48 10.31 -13.65
N SER A 30 16.33 11.12 -13.02
CA SER A 30 17.47 11.79 -13.66
C SER A 30 18.57 10.83 -14.10
N LEU A 31 18.71 9.67 -13.43
CA LEU A 31 19.68 8.63 -13.80
C LEU A 31 19.28 7.95 -15.11
N CYS A 32 17.98 7.72 -15.34
CA CYS A 32 17.49 7.13 -16.59
C CYS A 32 17.83 7.98 -17.81
N GLN A 33 17.62 9.30 -17.73
CA GLN A 33 17.99 10.22 -18.81
C GLN A 33 19.50 10.19 -19.12
N SER A 34 20.32 9.89 -18.10
CA SER A 34 21.77 9.81 -18.26
C SER A 34 22.23 8.46 -18.80
N LEU A 35 21.50 7.39 -18.50
CA LEU A 35 21.77 6.02 -18.94
C LEU A 35 21.34 5.79 -20.40
N ASP A 36 20.23 6.40 -20.83
CA ASP A 36 19.66 6.24 -22.18
C ASP A 36 20.38 7.06 -23.27
N LYS A 37 21.63 7.49 -23.02
CA LYS A 37 22.43 8.25 -24.00
C LYS A 37 22.97 7.33 -25.11
N ASP A 38 23.14 7.90 -26.30
CA ASP A 38 23.67 7.19 -27.47
C ASP A 38 25.01 6.48 -27.17
N GLY A 39 25.08 5.19 -27.53
CA GLY A 39 26.25 4.34 -27.31
C GLY A 39 26.23 3.54 -26.00
N SER A 40 25.23 3.71 -25.13
CA SER A 40 25.03 2.86 -23.95
C SER A 40 24.58 1.45 -24.33
N GLN A 41 25.14 0.44 -23.67
CA GLN A 41 24.67 -0.97 -23.77
C GLN A 41 23.65 -1.31 -22.68
N ALA A 42 23.15 -0.30 -21.97
CA ALA A 42 22.09 -0.42 -20.98
C ALA A 42 21.01 0.63 -21.26
N THR A 43 19.75 0.22 -21.21
CA THR A 43 18.56 1.09 -21.32
C THR A 43 17.80 1.07 -20.02
N CYS A 44 17.30 2.21 -19.58
CA CYS A 44 16.51 2.30 -18.36
C CYS A 44 15.11 1.72 -18.58
N SER A 45 14.72 0.79 -17.70
CA SER A 45 13.34 0.37 -17.47
C SER A 45 12.88 0.96 -16.13
N ARG A 46 11.99 1.96 -16.18
CA ARG A 46 11.47 2.59 -14.96
C ARG A 46 10.50 1.65 -14.25
N VAL A 47 10.73 1.49 -12.96
CA VAL A 47 9.91 0.66 -12.06
C VAL A 47 9.54 1.46 -10.81
N GLU A 48 8.34 1.25 -10.28
CA GLU A 48 7.93 1.92 -9.04
C GLU A 48 8.60 1.29 -7.82
N THR A 49 8.77 -0.03 -7.85
CA THR A 49 9.37 -0.80 -6.75
C THR A 49 10.34 -1.85 -7.26
N ARG A 50 11.19 -2.37 -6.37
CA ARG A 50 12.04 -3.54 -6.71
C ARG A 50 11.21 -4.81 -6.92
N ILE A 51 10.04 -4.93 -6.30
CA ILE A 51 9.11 -6.03 -6.60
C ILE A 51 8.55 -5.91 -8.02
N ASP A 52 8.21 -4.70 -8.51
CA ASP A 52 7.87 -4.50 -9.92
C ASP A 52 9.03 -4.93 -10.84
N CYS A 53 10.28 -4.62 -10.47
CA CYS A 53 11.44 -5.16 -11.19
C CYS A 53 11.48 -6.69 -11.21
N ALA A 54 11.26 -7.36 -10.08
CA ALA A 54 11.24 -8.82 -10.01
C ALA A 54 10.23 -9.45 -10.98
N LEU A 55 9.02 -8.88 -11.04
CA LEU A 55 7.96 -9.31 -11.94
C LEU A 55 8.36 -9.12 -13.41
N ARG A 56 8.98 -7.98 -13.75
CA ARG A 56 9.45 -7.70 -15.11
C ARG A 56 10.63 -8.58 -15.53
N LEU A 57 11.56 -8.89 -14.62
CA LEU A 57 12.66 -9.83 -14.87
C LEU A 57 12.13 -11.22 -15.20
N ALA A 58 11.16 -11.72 -14.40
CA ALA A 58 10.57 -13.04 -14.60
C ALA A 58 9.82 -13.18 -15.94
N ARG A 59 9.30 -12.07 -16.48
CA ARG A 59 8.64 -12.01 -17.80
C ARG A 59 9.58 -11.67 -18.96
N GLY A 60 10.85 -11.35 -18.67
CA GLY A 60 11.79 -10.87 -19.67
C GLY A 60 11.50 -9.44 -20.16
N GLU A 61 10.67 -8.67 -19.47
CA GLU A 61 10.42 -7.25 -19.75
C GLU A 61 11.57 -6.36 -19.25
N ALA A 62 12.36 -6.85 -18.30
CA ALA A 62 13.65 -6.29 -17.89
C ALA A 62 14.73 -7.39 -17.91
N ASP A 63 15.99 -6.98 -17.97
CA ASP A 63 17.14 -7.90 -18.04
C ASP A 63 17.95 -7.91 -16.74
N ILE A 64 18.03 -6.79 -16.01
CA ILE A 64 18.88 -6.62 -14.81
C ILE A 64 18.19 -5.77 -13.74
N GLY A 65 18.32 -6.16 -12.47
CA GLY A 65 17.92 -5.38 -11.30
C GLY A 65 18.80 -5.66 -10.08
N PHE A 66 18.71 -4.80 -9.07
CA PHE A 66 19.36 -5.00 -7.77
C PHE A 66 18.33 -5.27 -6.69
N PHE A 67 18.65 -6.21 -5.79
CA PHE A 67 17.81 -6.61 -4.67
C PHE A 67 18.63 -6.61 -3.38
N THR A 68 18.05 -6.07 -2.32
CA THR A 68 18.63 -6.08 -0.96
C THR A 68 18.70 -7.50 -0.40
N GLU A 69 19.33 -7.62 0.78
CA GLU A 69 19.47 -8.89 1.47
C GLU A 69 18.11 -9.58 1.77
N GLU A 70 17.11 -8.82 2.25
CA GLU A 70 15.78 -9.37 2.56
C GLU A 70 14.94 -9.58 1.30
N GLU A 71 15.08 -8.73 0.28
CA GLU A 71 14.41 -8.93 -1.01
C GLU A 71 14.90 -10.17 -1.75
N LEU A 72 16.18 -10.52 -1.60
CA LEU A 72 16.72 -11.74 -2.20
C LEU A 72 16.16 -13.00 -1.53
N LEU A 73 15.92 -12.96 -0.21
CA LEU A 73 15.21 -14.01 0.53
C LEU A 73 13.72 -14.07 0.16
N LEU A 74 13.11 -12.94 -0.17
CA LEU A 74 11.75 -12.90 -0.72
C LEU A 74 11.69 -13.51 -2.12
N LEU A 75 12.65 -13.18 -3.00
CA LEU A 75 12.76 -13.75 -4.34
C LEU A 75 12.91 -15.27 -4.31
N SER A 76 13.71 -15.80 -3.39
CA SER A 76 13.87 -17.26 -3.26
C SER A 76 12.57 -17.99 -2.89
N GLN A 77 11.61 -17.29 -2.27
CA GLN A 77 10.29 -17.83 -1.94
C GLN A 77 9.28 -17.65 -3.08
N GLN A 78 9.21 -16.45 -3.69
CA GLN A 78 8.19 -16.13 -4.69
C GLN A 78 8.58 -16.51 -6.12
N GLN A 79 9.86 -16.46 -6.44
CA GLN A 79 10.42 -16.67 -7.77
C GLN A 79 11.73 -17.49 -7.69
N PRO A 80 11.69 -18.70 -7.10
CA PRO A 80 12.89 -19.46 -6.74
C PRO A 80 13.83 -19.72 -7.93
N ASN A 81 13.27 -19.86 -9.14
CA ASN A 81 13.97 -20.29 -10.36
C ASN A 81 13.79 -19.36 -11.56
N ASP A 82 13.03 -18.27 -11.44
CA ASP A 82 12.66 -17.43 -12.60
C ASP A 82 13.80 -16.49 -13.00
N ASN A 83 14.64 -16.13 -12.02
CA ASN A 83 15.75 -15.19 -12.17
C ASN A 83 17.09 -15.83 -11.79
N ARG A 84 18.21 -15.14 -12.02
CA ARG A 84 19.56 -15.58 -11.65
C ARG A 84 20.34 -14.51 -10.93
N VAL A 85 20.89 -14.84 -9.76
CA VAL A 85 21.95 -14.09 -9.09
C VAL A 85 23.21 -14.20 -9.92
N ILE A 86 23.78 -13.05 -10.31
CA ILE A 86 24.98 -12.98 -11.14
C ILE A 86 26.13 -12.25 -10.44
N ALA A 87 25.84 -11.43 -9.43
CA ALA A 87 26.85 -10.81 -8.59
C ALA A 87 26.26 -10.41 -7.24
N THR A 88 27.11 -10.29 -6.24
CA THR A 88 26.79 -9.74 -4.92
C THR A 88 27.34 -8.33 -4.78
N VAL A 89 26.64 -7.49 -4.01
CA VAL A 89 27.07 -6.13 -3.70
C VAL A 89 27.50 -6.09 -2.25
N ARG A 90 28.76 -5.74 -2.03
CA ARG A 90 29.40 -5.69 -0.71
C ARG A 90 29.91 -4.29 -0.42
N ASP A 91 30.26 -4.03 0.83
CA ASP A 91 30.96 -2.80 1.20
C ASP A 91 32.47 -2.96 0.97
N VAL A 92 33.15 -1.95 0.43
CA VAL A 92 34.62 -1.98 0.20
C VAL A 92 35.43 -2.25 1.46
N SER A 93 34.91 -1.84 2.63
CA SER A 93 35.53 -2.11 3.93
C SER A 93 35.15 -3.47 4.51
N ARG A 94 34.17 -4.18 3.92
CA ARG A 94 33.65 -5.47 4.40
C ARG A 94 33.40 -6.43 3.23
N LEU A 95 34.45 -7.17 2.87
CA LEU A 95 34.40 -8.20 1.82
C LEU A 95 34.17 -9.61 2.39
N GLU A 96 33.69 -9.69 3.62
CA GLU A 96 33.38 -10.94 4.32
C GLU A 96 32.33 -11.78 3.57
N THR A 97 32.22 -13.05 3.94
CA THR A 97 31.34 -14.02 3.27
C THR A 97 29.86 -13.68 3.40
N PHE A 98 29.46 -13.09 4.53
CA PHE A 98 28.07 -12.76 4.86
C PHE A 98 27.93 -11.25 5.12
N SER A 99 26.74 -10.67 4.87
CA SER A 99 26.47 -9.24 5.14
C SER A 99 26.59 -8.93 6.64
N PHE A 100 26.15 -9.89 7.46
CA PHE A 100 26.45 -9.97 8.88
C PHE A 100 26.12 -11.37 9.41
N GLU A 101 26.58 -11.66 10.62
CA GLU A 101 26.20 -12.83 11.39
C GLU A 101 25.67 -12.38 12.75
N ALA A 102 24.56 -12.96 13.20
CA ALA A 102 23.99 -12.68 14.50
C ALA A 102 24.33 -13.81 15.48
N VAL A 103 24.91 -13.45 16.62
CA VAL A 103 25.44 -14.39 17.62
C VAL A 103 24.91 -14.04 19.01
N ALA A 104 24.86 -15.03 19.90
CA ALA A 104 24.59 -14.84 21.31
C ALA A 104 25.88 -15.00 22.12
N VAL A 105 26.16 -14.06 23.02
CA VAL A 105 27.34 -14.07 23.89
C VAL A 105 26.88 -14.28 25.33
N VAL A 106 27.50 -15.23 26.02
CA VAL A 106 27.21 -15.60 27.41
C VAL A 106 28.52 -15.72 28.21
N PRO A 107 28.49 -15.62 29.54
CA PRO A 107 29.64 -15.95 30.39
C PRO A 107 30.09 -17.42 30.20
N ASN A 108 31.38 -17.69 30.39
CA ASN A 108 31.96 -19.03 30.20
C ASN A 108 31.43 -20.09 31.16
N ASN A 109 30.86 -19.70 32.29
CA ASN A 109 30.24 -20.60 33.25
C ASN A 109 28.77 -20.90 32.92
N HIS A 110 28.24 -20.41 31.80
CA HIS A 110 26.88 -20.72 31.36
C HIS A 110 26.68 -22.22 31.18
N THR A 111 25.53 -22.74 31.60
CA THR A 111 25.18 -24.16 31.48
C THR A 111 23.73 -24.30 31.04
N GLY A 112 23.36 -25.49 30.52
CA GLY A 112 21.97 -25.77 30.11
C GLY A 112 21.57 -25.23 28.73
N GLY A 113 22.53 -24.82 27.89
CA GLY A 113 22.26 -24.39 26.52
C GLY A 113 21.26 -23.24 26.43
N LEU A 114 20.31 -23.30 25.49
CA LEU A 114 19.27 -22.28 25.34
C LEU A 114 18.28 -22.26 26.52
N ASP A 115 17.91 -23.43 27.06
CA ASP A 115 16.97 -23.53 28.20
C ASP A 115 17.58 -22.94 29.49
N GLY A 116 18.90 -22.99 29.63
CA GLY A 116 19.64 -22.37 30.73
C GLY A 116 19.56 -20.85 30.77
N LEU A 117 19.03 -20.20 29.73
CA LEU A 117 18.77 -18.76 29.72
C LEU A 117 17.52 -18.38 30.54
N ARG A 118 16.66 -19.35 30.86
CA ARG A 118 15.44 -19.13 31.64
C ARG A 118 15.75 -18.58 33.03
N GLY A 119 15.00 -17.56 33.44
CA GLY A 119 15.24 -16.80 34.67
C GLY A 119 16.46 -15.88 34.60
N GLY A 120 17.18 -15.87 33.48
CA GLY A 120 18.36 -15.05 33.26
C GLY A 120 18.08 -13.60 32.90
N ARG A 121 19.15 -12.90 32.52
CA ARG A 121 19.16 -11.51 32.09
C ARG A 121 19.41 -11.41 30.59
N TYR A 122 18.73 -10.49 29.92
CA TYR A 122 18.86 -10.34 28.47
C TYR A 122 19.27 -8.93 28.03
N CYS A 123 20.31 -8.82 27.21
CA CYS A 123 20.74 -7.58 26.58
C CYS A 123 20.51 -7.67 25.06
N HIS A 124 19.42 -7.08 24.60
CA HIS A 124 19.01 -7.06 23.20
C HIS A 124 19.56 -5.79 22.52
N PRO A 125 19.99 -5.84 21.25
CA PRO A 125 20.59 -4.68 20.60
C PRO A 125 19.53 -3.58 20.38
N GLY A 126 18.29 -3.90 20.06
CA GLY A 126 17.15 -2.97 20.04
C GLY A 126 16.41 -2.96 18.71
N PHE A 127 15.19 -2.43 18.69
CA PHE A 127 14.39 -2.22 17.46
C PHE A 127 14.56 -0.81 16.88
N ASP A 128 15.30 0.06 17.57
CA ASP A 128 15.62 1.43 17.17
C ASP A 128 17.00 1.55 16.47
N GLN A 129 17.52 0.42 15.98
CA GLN A 129 18.82 0.37 15.30
C GLN A 129 18.85 1.35 14.12
N SER A 130 19.91 2.14 14.05
CA SER A 130 20.22 2.90 12.83
C SER A 130 20.72 2.00 11.70
N ASP A 131 21.24 0.81 12.02
CA ASP A 131 21.59 -0.21 11.02
C ASP A 131 20.32 -0.95 10.57
N LEU A 132 19.67 -0.39 9.56
CA LEU A 132 18.42 -0.88 9.00
C LEU A 132 18.51 -2.30 8.41
N ARG A 133 19.70 -2.91 8.32
CA ARG A 133 19.90 -4.27 7.76
C ARG A 133 19.35 -5.39 8.65
N TRP A 134 19.07 -5.12 9.93
CA TRP A 134 18.50 -6.11 10.85
C TRP A 134 16.97 -6.04 10.84
N SER A 135 16.34 -6.95 10.09
CA SER A 135 14.89 -7.10 10.10
C SER A 135 14.34 -7.52 11.46
N PRO A 136 13.05 -7.28 11.75
CA PRO A 136 12.42 -7.78 12.98
C PRO A 136 12.63 -9.29 13.17
N ARG A 137 12.56 -10.08 12.10
CA ARG A 137 12.90 -11.52 12.11
C ARG A 137 14.30 -11.79 12.66
N VAL A 138 15.30 -11.03 12.22
CA VAL A 138 16.69 -11.21 12.69
C VAL A 138 16.81 -10.84 14.16
N LEU A 139 16.22 -9.71 14.56
CA LEU A 139 16.23 -9.23 15.95
C LEU A 139 15.57 -10.24 16.91
N LYS A 140 14.45 -10.81 16.49
CA LYS A 140 13.66 -11.77 17.28
C LYS A 140 14.18 -13.20 17.23
N THR A 141 15.21 -13.52 16.44
CA THR A 141 15.64 -14.93 16.26
C THR A 141 16.04 -15.60 17.57
N LEU A 142 16.83 -14.93 18.43
CA LEU A 142 17.20 -15.52 19.73
C LEU A 142 15.99 -15.69 20.65
N GLU A 143 15.06 -14.72 20.62
CA GLU A 143 13.81 -14.73 21.38
C GLU A 143 12.94 -15.93 20.98
N GLU A 144 12.78 -16.18 19.67
CA GLU A 144 12.04 -17.31 19.11
C GLU A 144 12.67 -18.66 19.51
N VAL A 145 13.98 -18.84 19.32
CA VAL A 145 14.61 -20.15 19.57
C VAL A 145 14.79 -20.47 21.04
N ALA A 146 15.01 -19.47 21.90
CA ALA A 146 15.23 -19.68 23.33
C ALA A 146 13.91 -19.67 24.12
N ALA A 147 13.09 -18.62 23.96
CA ALA A 147 11.87 -18.44 24.72
C ALA A 147 10.62 -19.04 24.03
N ARG A 148 10.73 -19.49 22.78
CA ARG A 148 9.64 -20.10 21.99
C ARG A 148 8.42 -19.18 21.84
N THR A 149 8.70 -17.90 21.57
CA THR A 149 7.69 -16.85 21.32
C THR A 149 6.83 -17.12 20.08
N ASP A 150 7.17 -18.13 19.26
CA ASP A 150 6.46 -18.55 18.05
C ASP A 150 5.40 -19.65 18.27
N ARG A 151 5.42 -20.39 19.39
CA ARG A 151 4.60 -21.62 19.55
C ARG A 151 3.51 -21.56 20.61
N CYS A 152 3.62 -20.66 21.59
CA CYS A 152 2.69 -20.35 22.68
C CYS A 152 1.51 -21.34 22.92
N PRO A 153 1.77 -22.61 23.29
CA PRO A 153 0.69 -23.60 23.39
C PRO A 153 -0.26 -23.34 24.57
N ASP A 154 0.21 -22.63 25.60
CA ASP A 154 -0.50 -22.41 26.86
C ASP A 154 -1.00 -20.95 27.04
N VAL A 155 -0.92 -20.13 25.99
CA VAL A 155 -1.30 -18.69 26.05
C VAL A 155 -2.69 -18.47 25.47
N ASP A 156 -3.58 -17.84 26.25
CA ASP A 156 -4.83 -17.31 25.70
C ASP A 156 -4.53 -16.17 24.73
N THR A 157 -4.81 -16.41 23.45
CA THR A 157 -4.56 -15.45 22.37
C THR A 157 -5.73 -14.53 22.10
N ASN A 158 -6.88 -14.75 22.75
CA ASN A 158 -8.05 -13.92 22.55
C ASN A 158 -7.81 -12.48 23.01
N ARG A 159 -8.14 -11.53 22.15
CA ARG A 159 -8.02 -10.08 22.40
C ARG A 159 -6.61 -9.60 22.69
N LYS A 160 -5.58 -10.41 22.42
CA LYS A 160 -4.18 -10.01 22.50
C LYS A 160 -3.62 -9.66 21.13
N THR A 161 -2.58 -8.85 21.10
CA THR A 161 -1.79 -8.62 19.88
C THR A 161 -0.64 -9.62 19.80
N ALA A 162 0.02 -9.73 18.64
CA ALA A 162 1.17 -10.62 18.50
C ALA A 162 2.34 -10.17 19.40
N GLU A 163 2.54 -8.86 19.47
CA GLU A 163 3.56 -8.19 20.28
C GLU A 163 3.31 -8.39 21.76
N GLU A 164 2.04 -8.37 22.20
CA GLU A 164 1.70 -8.65 23.59
C GLU A 164 2.07 -10.07 24.00
N ILE A 165 1.73 -11.06 23.18
CA ILE A 165 2.04 -12.46 23.43
C ILE A 165 3.56 -12.68 23.49
N GLU A 166 4.30 -12.04 22.57
CA GLU A 166 5.76 -12.07 22.53
C GLU A 166 6.38 -11.48 23.80
N VAL A 167 5.96 -10.29 24.19
CA VAL A 167 6.48 -9.56 25.37
C VAL A 167 6.11 -10.28 26.67
N GLU A 168 4.89 -10.82 26.79
CA GLU A 168 4.46 -11.62 27.95
C GLU A 168 5.30 -12.90 28.09
N THR A 169 5.55 -13.60 26.98
CA THR A 169 6.39 -14.80 26.95
C THR A 169 7.82 -14.47 27.36
N LEU A 170 8.39 -13.38 26.83
CA LEU A 170 9.75 -12.94 27.16
C LEU A 170 9.88 -12.48 28.61
N SER A 171 8.90 -11.73 29.12
CA SER A 171 8.86 -11.27 30.52
C SER A 171 8.75 -12.44 31.50
N SER A 172 8.09 -13.53 31.10
CA SER A 172 8.02 -14.77 31.87
C SER A 172 9.29 -15.63 31.75
N PHE A 173 10.04 -15.49 30.66
CA PHE A 173 11.26 -16.25 30.41
C PHE A 173 12.50 -15.61 31.05
N PHE A 174 12.67 -14.29 30.94
CA PHE A 174 13.80 -13.55 31.50
C PHE A 174 13.39 -12.78 32.76
N SER A 175 14.24 -12.81 33.79
CA SER A 175 13.98 -12.07 35.04
C SER A 175 14.17 -10.55 34.90
N ALA A 176 15.05 -10.14 33.98
CA ALA A 176 15.30 -8.74 33.64
C ALA A 176 15.90 -8.64 32.24
N ALA A 177 15.64 -7.56 31.50
CA ALA A 177 16.26 -7.32 30.21
C ALA A 177 16.49 -5.84 29.92
N CYS A 178 17.28 -5.57 28.89
CA CYS A 178 17.16 -4.36 28.11
C CYS A 178 16.76 -4.75 26.68
N ARG A 179 15.51 -4.46 26.32
CA ARG A 179 14.94 -4.61 25.00
C ARG A 179 14.51 -3.24 24.46
N PRO A 180 15.45 -2.40 23.98
CA PRO A 180 15.13 -1.03 23.64
C PRO A 180 14.43 -0.89 22.28
N GLY A 181 13.77 0.25 22.09
CA GLY A 181 13.15 0.65 20.83
C GLY A 181 11.65 0.39 20.80
N THR A 182 11.06 0.38 19.61
CA THR A 182 9.61 0.24 19.39
C THR A 182 9.21 -1.24 19.35
N TRP A 183 8.40 -1.68 20.31
CA TRP A 183 7.88 -3.06 20.38
C TRP A 183 6.64 -3.25 19.51
N SER A 184 5.86 -2.19 19.28
CA SER A 184 4.67 -2.18 18.43
C SER A 184 4.63 -0.93 17.56
N SER A 185 4.30 -1.08 16.27
CA SER A 185 4.10 0.05 15.35
C SER A 185 2.94 0.97 15.80
N ASN A 186 2.01 0.44 16.60
CA ASN A 186 1.02 1.24 17.29
C ASN A 186 1.62 1.83 18.57
N SER A 187 1.78 3.16 18.61
CA SER A 187 2.42 3.86 19.72
C SER A 187 1.68 3.76 21.06
N THR A 188 0.35 3.61 21.02
CA THR A 188 -0.46 3.44 22.24
C THR A 188 -0.25 2.05 22.83
N VAL A 189 -0.28 1.01 21.98
CA VAL A 189 0.04 -0.36 22.38
C VAL A 189 1.48 -0.47 22.87
N ASP A 190 2.44 0.15 22.19
CA ASP A 190 3.85 0.16 22.60
C ASP A 190 4.06 0.75 24.01
N ALA A 191 3.43 1.90 24.28
CA ALA A 191 3.49 2.54 25.59
C ALA A 191 2.82 1.69 26.69
N ASP A 192 1.68 1.08 26.39
CA ASP A 192 0.99 0.16 27.31
C ASP A 192 1.86 -1.07 27.64
N LEU A 193 2.42 -1.72 26.63
CA LEU A 193 3.28 -2.90 26.82
C LEU A 193 4.51 -2.58 27.68
N LYS A 194 5.20 -1.47 27.42
CA LYS A 194 6.35 -1.04 28.23
C LYS A 194 5.97 -0.74 29.69
N THR A 195 4.75 -0.26 29.90
CA THR A 195 4.22 0.00 31.25
C THR A 195 3.89 -1.30 31.99
N ARG A 196 3.30 -2.28 31.31
CA ARG A 196 2.91 -3.57 31.91
C ARG A 196 4.08 -4.54 32.09
N PHE A 197 5.09 -4.47 31.24
CA PHE A 197 6.25 -5.38 31.24
C PHE A 197 7.59 -4.64 31.47
N PRO A 198 7.74 -3.91 32.59
CA PRO A 198 8.92 -3.08 32.84
C PRO A 198 10.21 -3.90 33.04
N SER A 199 10.09 -5.19 33.38
CA SER A 199 11.25 -6.09 33.53
C SER A 199 12.07 -6.19 32.25
N LEU A 200 11.45 -6.03 31.07
CA LEU A 200 12.15 -6.08 29.79
C LEU A 200 12.95 -4.80 29.47
N CYS A 201 12.82 -3.78 30.31
CA CYS A 201 13.51 -2.50 30.18
C CYS A 201 14.45 -2.20 31.34
N SER A 202 14.45 -3.01 32.40
CA SER A 202 15.12 -2.70 33.65
C SER A 202 16.65 -2.60 33.54
N LEU A 203 17.27 -3.20 32.52
CA LEU A 203 18.71 -3.12 32.27
C LEU A 203 19.10 -2.00 31.30
N CYS A 204 18.14 -1.25 30.74
CA CYS A 204 18.45 -0.20 29.77
C CYS A 204 19.05 1.06 30.39
N GLY A 205 18.99 1.21 31.72
CA GLY A 205 19.37 2.41 32.45
C GLY A 205 18.18 3.32 32.77
N GLY A 206 18.38 4.25 33.70
CA GLY A 206 17.28 4.97 34.39
C GLY A 206 16.62 6.12 33.62
N SER A 207 17.14 6.56 32.46
CA SER A 207 16.67 7.78 31.77
C SER A 207 16.14 7.55 30.36
N SER A 208 16.15 6.32 29.84
CA SER A 208 15.89 6.08 28.41
C SER A 208 14.43 5.83 28.05
N GLY A 209 13.51 5.65 29.01
CA GLY A 209 12.13 5.26 28.72
C GLY A 209 12.04 3.99 27.84
N CYS A 210 13.06 3.12 27.90
CA CYS A 210 13.21 1.94 27.04
C CYS A 210 13.30 2.25 25.53
N THR A 211 13.65 3.49 25.15
CA THR A 211 13.92 3.86 23.75
C THR A 211 15.33 3.47 23.30
N GLY A 212 16.23 3.23 24.25
CA GLY A 212 17.65 2.97 24.00
C GLY A 212 18.39 2.58 25.27
N TYR A 213 19.69 2.32 25.15
CA TYR A 213 20.59 2.22 26.31
C TYR A 213 20.99 3.60 26.81
N SER A 214 20.97 3.77 28.13
CA SER A 214 21.54 4.92 28.87
C SER A 214 22.53 4.45 29.95
N ILE A 215 23.15 3.29 29.75
CA ILE A 215 24.18 2.73 30.63
C ILE A 215 25.51 3.48 30.43
N ASP A 216 26.34 3.50 31.47
CA ASP A 216 27.67 4.13 31.38
C ASP A 216 28.58 3.31 30.47
N MET A 217 28.96 3.90 29.34
CA MET A 217 29.87 3.31 28.37
C MET A 217 31.33 3.71 28.64
N GLY A 218 31.64 4.38 29.75
CA GLY A 218 33.00 4.80 30.09
C GLY A 218 33.68 5.65 29.02
N ILE A 219 35.00 5.51 28.91
CA ILE A 219 35.82 6.30 27.97
C ILE A 219 35.63 5.80 26.54
N SER A 220 35.54 6.73 25.58
CA SER A 220 35.52 6.41 24.15
C SER A 220 36.85 5.80 23.69
N VAL A 221 36.78 4.66 22.99
CA VAL A 221 37.94 3.96 22.42
C VAL A 221 37.96 4.14 20.90
N ALA A 222 39.11 4.52 20.34
CA ALA A 222 39.25 4.70 18.90
C ALA A 222 38.92 3.40 18.14
N GLY A 223 38.14 3.51 17.07
CA GLY A 223 37.71 2.37 16.25
C GLY A 223 36.44 1.63 16.75
N VAL A 224 35.91 1.98 17.93
CA VAL A 224 34.66 1.42 18.44
C VAL A 224 33.67 2.54 18.77
N ASN A 225 32.48 2.46 18.17
CA ASN A 225 31.43 3.45 18.38
C ASN A 225 30.58 3.07 19.62
N ASN A 226 30.69 3.84 20.70
CA ASN A 226 29.92 3.62 21.94
C ASN A 226 28.40 3.89 21.77
N GLN A 227 27.99 4.59 20.71
CA GLN A 227 26.57 4.79 20.36
C GLN A 227 26.01 3.62 19.54
N ASN A 228 26.85 2.68 19.08
CA ASN A 228 26.36 1.49 18.40
C ASN A 228 25.64 0.57 19.41
N ARG A 229 24.42 0.20 19.07
CA ARG A 229 23.53 -0.55 19.94
C ARG A 229 23.99 -1.99 20.22
N HIS A 230 24.69 -2.64 19.30
CA HIS A 230 25.31 -3.95 19.58
C HIS A 230 26.46 -3.83 20.58
N ILE A 231 27.26 -2.76 20.48
CA ILE A 231 28.32 -2.44 21.45
C ILE A 231 27.71 -2.17 22.84
N GLN A 232 26.57 -1.46 22.90
CA GLN A 232 25.84 -1.22 24.14
C GLN A 232 25.23 -2.49 24.74
N ALA A 233 24.69 -3.39 23.91
CA ALA A 233 24.19 -4.68 24.38
C ALA A 233 25.31 -5.56 24.97
N LEU A 234 26.51 -5.54 24.39
CA LEU A 234 27.68 -6.24 24.93
C LEU A 234 28.17 -5.60 26.24
N GLU A 235 28.12 -4.27 26.34
CA GLU A 235 28.38 -3.59 27.61
C GLU A 235 27.35 -3.94 28.68
N CYS A 236 26.06 -3.97 28.33
CA CYS A 236 24.98 -4.44 29.20
C CYS A 236 25.26 -5.84 29.74
N LEU A 237 25.70 -6.77 28.88
CA LEU A 237 26.11 -8.11 29.30
C LEU A 237 27.25 -8.03 30.31
N ARG A 238 28.33 -7.29 29.99
CA ARG A 238 29.50 -7.18 30.85
C ARG A 238 29.18 -6.63 32.24
N VAL A 239 28.37 -5.57 32.33
CA VAL A 239 28.02 -4.93 33.62
C VAL A 239 26.91 -5.65 34.38
N SER A 240 26.07 -6.43 33.69
CA SER A 240 24.96 -7.16 34.30
C SER A 240 25.33 -8.60 34.68
N THR A 241 26.48 -9.10 34.23
CA THR A 241 26.97 -10.44 34.56
C THR A 241 27.31 -10.54 36.04
N ASN A 242 26.83 -11.60 36.69
CA ASN A 242 27.28 -12.04 38.00
C ASN A 242 27.27 -13.58 38.05
N ASP A 243 27.95 -14.17 39.04
CA ASP A 243 28.14 -15.63 39.11
C ASP A 243 26.84 -16.44 39.34
N SER A 244 25.72 -15.76 39.64
CA SER A 244 24.49 -16.41 40.11
C SER A 244 23.33 -16.36 39.12
N VAL A 245 23.37 -15.48 38.11
CA VAL A 245 22.26 -15.27 37.17
C VAL A 245 22.79 -15.35 35.74
N PRO A 246 22.29 -16.30 34.92
CA PRO A 246 22.72 -16.40 33.52
C PRO A 246 22.39 -15.10 32.80
N THR A 247 23.33 -14.58 32.01
CA THR A 247 23.16 -13.33 31.25
C THR A 247 23.55 -13.57 29.80
N VAL A 248 22.78 -13.04 28.85
CA VAL A 248 23.05 -13.18 27.42
C VAL A 248 22.93 -11.85 26.70
N ALA A 249 23.85 -11.56 25.79
CA ALA A 249 23.71 -10.50 24.79
C ALA A 249 23.52 -11.08 23.40
N TYR A 250 22.66 -10.43 22.61
CA TYR A 250 22.51 -10.72 21.19
C TYR A 250 23.16 -9.61 20.37
N ALA A 251 24.07 -9.95 19.46
CA ALA A 251 24.87 -8.96 18.75
C ALA A 251 25.36 -9.44 17.38
N ALA A 252 25.75 -8.51 16.52
CA ALA A 252 26.47 -8.84 15.29
C ALA A 252 27.90 -9.30 15.59
N TRP A 253 28.37 -10.35 14.92
CA TRP A 253 29.72 -10.90 15.12
C TRP A 253 30.84 -9.86 14.96
N LEU A 254 30.72 -8.98 13.95
CA LEU A 254 31.63 -7.84 13.76
C LEU A 254 31.76 -6.98 15.02
N HIS A 255 30.64 -6.70 15.70
CA HIS A 255 30.64 -5.89 16.90
C HIS A 255 31.16 -6.65 18.12
N VAL A 256 30.95 -7.97 18.21
CA VAL A 256 31.58 -8.83 19.22
C VAL A 256 33.09 -8.78 19.09
N ARG A 257 33.62 -8.95 17.87
CA ARG A 257 35.06 -8.84 17.60
C ARG A 257 35.61 -7.47 17.95
N ASN A 258 34.96 -6.39 17.51
CA ASN A 258 35.42 -5.03 17.82
C ASN A 258 35.39 -4.76 19.34
N TYR A 259 34.38 -5.25 20.03
CA TYR A 259 34.25 -5.09 21.48
C TYR A 259 35.37 -5.82 22.22
N PHE A 260 35.59 -7.10 21.94
CA PHE A 260 36.56 -7.94 22.66
C PHE A 260 37.99 -7.90 22.10
N ASN A 261 38.26 -7.35 20.91
CA ASN A 261 39.64 -7.12 20.45
C ASN A 261 40.16 -5.72 20.75
N ILE A 262 39.27 -4.72 20.75
CA ILE A 262 39.68 -3.30 20.78
C ILE A 262 39.25 -2.64 22.09
N ARG A 263 37.98 -2.78 22.48
CA ARG A 263 37.43 -2.02 23.61
C ARG A 263 37.74 -2.67 24.96
N ASN A 264 37.48 -3.96 25.10
CA ASN A 264 37.65 -4.74 26.33
C ASN A 264 38.37 -6.08 26.09
N PRO A 265 39.63 -6.07 25.62
CA PRO A 265 40.38 -7.30 25.36
C PRO A 265 40.64 -8.15 26.61
N GLN A 266 40.74 -7.51 27.78
CA GLN A 266 40.93 -8.22 29.04
C GLN A 266 39.76 -9.13 29.43
N ASP A 267 38.55 -8.85 28.93
CA ASP A 267 37.33 -9.55 29.34
C ASP A 267 37.01 -10.74 28.42
N ALA A 268 37.65 -10.85 27.25
CA ALA A 268 37.35 -11.87 26.24
C ALA A 268 37.38 -13.30 26.80
N ALA A 269 38.36 -13.61 27.63
CA ALA A 269 38.54 -14.94 28.24
C ALA A 269 37.45 -15.33 29.26
N SER A 270 36.52 -14.42 29.59
CA SER A 270 35.39 -14.67 30.50
C SER A 270 34.09 -15.00 29.76
N PHE A 271 34.05 -14.87 28.42
CA PHE A 271 32.85 -15.03 27.61
C PHE A 271 33.00 -16.06 26.48
N SER A 272 31.86 -16.65 26.11
CA SER A 272 31.69 -17.62 25.03
C SER A 272 30.56 -17.22 24.11
N LEU A 273 30.60 -17.68 22.87
CA LEU A 273 29.41 -17.76 22.03
C LEU A 273 28.55 -18.93 22.47
N LEU A 274 27.25 -18.70 22.61
CA LEU A 274 26.25 -19.75 22.73
C LEU A 274 25.76 -20.11 21.33
N CYS A 275 25.98 -21.36 20.93
CA CYS A 275 25.62 -21.86 19.60
C CYS A 275 24.15 -22.32 19.56
N PRO A 276 23.52 -22.39 18.36
CA PRO A 276 22.15 -22.86 18.22
C PRO A 276 21.91 -24.30 18.70
N ASP A 277 22.96 -25.14 18.71
CA ASP A 277 22.93 -26.51 19.24
C ASP A 277 23.09 -26.58 20.77
N GLY A 278 23.22 -25.43 21.45
CA GLY A 278 23.40 -25.30 22.89
C GLY A 278 24.84 -25.44 23.37
N THR A 279 25.81 -25.64 22.46
CA THR A 279 27.24 -25.70 22.82
C THR A 279 27.85 -24.32 23.03
N LEU A 280 29.00 -24.27 23.72
CA LEU A 280 29.75 -23.04 23.94
C LEU A 280 31.04 -23.03 23.13
N GLN A 281 31.36 -21.87 22.55
CA GLN A 281 32.63 -21.60 21.88
C GLN A 281 33.33 -20.41 22.57
N ALA A 282 34.42 -20.68 23.28
CA ALA A 282 35.15 -19.66 24.02
C ALA A 282 35.71 -18.57 23.09
N LEU A 283 35.63 -17.30 23.52
CA LEU A 283 36.16 -16.16 22.77
C LEU A 283 37.68 -16.03 22.93
N THR A 284 38.43 -16.99 22.38
CA THR A 284 39.89 -16.93 22.35
C THR A 284 40.39 -15.91 21.31
N PRO A 285 41.63 -15.40 21.42
CA PRO A 285 42.21 -14.52 20.43
C PRO A 285 42.16 -15.08 19.00
N GLU A 286 42.33 -16.41 18.85
CA GLU A 286 42.24 -17.09 17.56
C GLU A 286 40.83 -17.00 16.97
N ILE A 287 39.80 -17.29 17.79
CA ILE A 287 38.40 -17.18 17.37
C ILE A 287 38.04 -15.74 17.01
N LEU A 288 38.42 -14.77 17.86
CA LEU A 288 38.13 -13.35 17.63
C LEU A 288 38.89 -12.75 16.44
N SER A 289 39.99 -13.38 15.99
CA SER A 289 40.70 -12.97 14.77
C SER A 289 39.95 -13.36 13.50
N ASN A 290 39.09 -14.39 13.55
CA ASN A 290 38.38 -14.92 12.39
C ASN A 290 37.22 -13.99 11.98
N PRO A 291 37.12 -13.56 10.70
CA PRO A 291 35.99 -12.79 10.21
C PRO A 291 34.66 -13.54 10.24
N VAL A 292 34.68 -14.89 10.22
CA VAL A 292 33.47 -15.72 10.27
C VAL A 292 33.29 -16.29 11.67
N ALA A 293 32.07 -16.18 12.20
CA ALA A 293 31.75 -16.74 13.52
C ALA A 293 31.83 -18.28 13.48
N PRO A 294 32.34 -18.93 14.55
CA PRO A 294 32.35 -20.39 14.61
C PRO A 294 30.94 -20.99 14.64
N CYS A 295 29.97 -20.25 15.18
CA CYS A 295 28.54 -20.54 15.11
C CYS A 295 27.73 -19.24 15.16
N SER A 296 26.56 -19.24 14.54
CA SER A 296 25.67 -18.07 14.48
C SER A 296 24.21 -18.51 14.35
N PHE A 297 23.29 -17.72 14.90
CA PHE A 297 21.84 -17.94 14.79
C PHE A 297 21.31 -17.48 13.44
N VAL A 298 21.93 -16.43 12.88
CA VAL A 298 21.60 -15.90 11.57
C VAL A 298 22.88 -15.66 10.80
N LYS A 299 22.89 -16.07 9.53
CA LYS A 299 23.86 -15.65 8.52
C LYS A 299 23.12 -14.88 7.44
N GLN A 300 23.40 -13.61 7.25
CA GLN A 300 22.70 -12.81 6.24
C GLN A 300 23.42 -12.91 4.89
N PRO A 301 22.75 -13.33 3.80
CA PRO A 301 23.33 -13.23 2.47
C PRO A 301 23.53 -11.76 2.09
N TRP A 302 24.51 -11.45 1.25
CA TRP A 302 24.63 -10.13 0.65
C TRP A 302 23.52 -9.85 -0.36
N GLY A 303 23.17 -8.58 -0.52
CA GLY A 303 22.32 -8.12 -1.62
C GLY A 303 22.97 -8.43 -2.96
N ALA A 304 22.16 -8.54 -4.00
CA ALA A 304 22.59 -9.10 -5.27
C ALA A 304 22.11 -8.34 -6.48
N ILE A 305 22.94 -8.34 -7.52
CA ILE A 305 22.53 -8.06 -8.88
C ILE A 305 21.93 -9.33 -9.45
N VAL A 306 20.68 -9.24 -9.88
CA VAL A 306 19.87 -10.33 -10.38
C VAL A 306 19.49 -10.02 -11.83
N ALA A 307 19.63 -11.02 -12.69
CA ALA A 307 19.26 -10.95 -14.09
C ALA A 307 18.14 -11.92 -14.43
N SER A 308 17.41 -11.64 -15.51
CA SER A 308 16.46 -12.60 -16.07
C SER A 308 17.21 -13.87 -16.51
N THR A 309 16.56 -15.03 -16.40
CA THR A 309 17.20 -16.32 -16.76
C THR A 309 17.74 -16.31 -18.21
N ALA A 310 17.05 -15.65 -19.13
CA ALA A 310 17.45 -15.56 -20.53
C ALA A 310 18.70 -14.69 -20.75
N ALA A 311 18.87 -13.60 -19.98
CA ALA A 311 19.97 -12.66 -20.17
C ALA A 311 21.19 -12.94 -19.28
N ALA A 312 21.04 -13.77 -18.23
CA ALA A 312 21.99 -13.86 -17.12
C ALA A 312 23.45 -14.11 -17.51
N SER A 313 23.74 -15.10 -18.37
CA SER A 313 25.12 -15.41 -18.76
C SER A 313 25.77 -14.28 -19.54
N THR A 314 25.04 -13.69 -20.50
CA THR A 314 25.53 -12.57 -21.32
C THR A 314 25.75 -11.32 -20.46
N VAL A 315 24.79 -11.01 -19.57
CA VAL A 315 24.90 -9.88 -18.65
C VAL A 315 26.09 -10.04 -17.72
N LEU A 316 26.30 -11.23 -17.14
CA LEU A 316 27.44 -11.50 -16.27
C LEU A 316 28.78 -11.18 -16.96
N THR A 317 28.98 -11.70 -18.18
CA THR A 317 30.19 -11.41 -18.97
C THR A 317 30.33 -9.91 -19.25
N ASN A 318 29.23 -9.24 -19.56
CA ASN A 318 29.22 -7.81 -19.82
C ASN A 318 29.57 -6.99 -18.56
N LEU A 319 28.98 -7.30 -17.40
CA LEU A 319 29.29 -6.60 -16.15
C LEU A 319 30.76 -6.79 -15.75
N GLN A 320 31.35 -7.96 -15.98
CA GLN A 320 32.78 -8.20 -15.77
C GLN A 320 33.65 -7.34 -16.69
N ALA A 321 33.20 -7.06 -17.91
CA ALA A 321 33.90 -6.15 -18.83
C ALA A 321 33.68 -4.67 -18.46
N TRP A 322 32.48 -4.30 -18.01
CA TRP A 322 32.13 -2.92 -17.65
C TRP A 322 32.72 -2.49 -16.32
N TRP A 323 32.81 -3.40 -15.35
CA TRP A 323 33.38 -3.19 -14.00
C TRP A 323 34.43 -4.26 -13.65
N PRO A 324 35.61 -4.28 -14.31
CA PRO A 324 36.60 -5.35 -14.15
C PRO A 324 37.09 -5.54 -12.71
N THR A 325 37.14 -4.47 -11.92
CA THR A 325 37.55 -4.47 -10.51
C THR A 325 36.37 -4.61 -9.54
N GLY A 326 35.14 -4.65 -10.07
CA GLY A 326 33.92 -4.60 -9.28
C GLY A 326 33.65 -3.24 -8.63
N THR A 327 34.35 -2.18 -9.04
CA THR A 327 34.18 -0.82 -8.50
C THR A 327 33.66 0.13 -9.57
N ASP A 328 33.11 1.27 -9.15
CA ASP A 328 32.75 2.35 -10.07
C ASP A 328 33.98 2.73 -10.93
N PRO A 329 33.87 2.72 -12.27
CA PRO A 329 34.98 3.14 -13.14
C PRO A 329 35.30 4.63 -13.04
N GLY A 330 34.48 5.45 -12.36
CA GLY A 330 34.79 6.84 -11.99
C GLY A 330 34.90 7.83 -13.15
N ALA A 331 34.68 7.38 -14.38
CA ALA A 331 34.56 8.22 -15.56
C ALA A 331 33.11 8.70 -15.72
N ASN A 332 32.88 9.90 -16.28
CA ASN A 332 31.56 10.41 -16.73
C ASN A 332 30.99 9.57 -17.89
N SER A 333 30.88 8.27 -17.66
CA SER A 333 30.62 7.19 -18.60
C SER A 333 29.29 6.56 -18.23
N TRP A 334 28.62 5.96 -19.21
CA TRP A 334 27.35 5.28 -18.94
C TRP A 334 27.54 4.09 -17.98
N GLN A 335 28.73 3.48 -17.91
CA GLN A 335 29.06 2.41 -16.96
C GLN A 335 29.09 2.89 -15.51
N SER A 336 29.59 4.11 -15.27
CA SER A 336 29.55 4.74 -13.94
C SER A 336 28.11 5.15 -13.58
N VAL A 337 27.36 5.69 -14.54
CA VAL A 337 25.93 5.99 -14.36
C VAL A 337 25.14 4.71 -14.03
N LEU A 338 25.41 3.60 -14.72
CA LEU A 338 24.82 2.30 -14.44
C LEU A 338 25.19 1.80 -13.04
N PHE A 339 26.46 1.92 -12.64
CA PHE A 339 26.91 1.50 -11.31
C PHE A 339 26.16 2.28 -10.22
N SER A 340 26.13 3.60 -10.36
CA SER A 340 25.42 4.49 -9.45
C SER A 340 23.90 4.25 -9.43
N GLY A 341 23.29 3.97 -10.59
CA GLY A 341 21.86 3.74 -10.73
C GLY A 341 21.39 2.37 -10.25
N LEU A 342 22.20 1.33 -10.42
CA LEU A 342 21.83 -0.04 -10.07
C LEU A 342 22.06 -0.35 -8.59
N ILE A 343 23.21 0.03 -8.04
CA ILE A 343 23.62 -0.36 -6.68
C ILE A 343 23.95 0.84 -5.77
N GLY A 344 24.44 1.95 -6.35
CA GLY A 344 24.69 3.21 -5.64
C GLY A 344 25.87 3.20 -4.67
N GLY A 345 26.50 4.37 -4.50
CA GLY A 345 27.49 4.62 -3.44
C GLY A 345 28.95 4.33 -3.78
N ALA A 346 29.84 5.22 -3.36
CA ALA A 346 31.30 5.10 -3.57
C ALA A 346 31.94 3.92 -2.82
N ASN A 347 31.23 3.37 -1.82
CA ASN A 347 31.70 2.27 -1.00
C ASN A 347 31.17 0.90 -1.46
N ALA A 348 30.42 0.83 -2.56
CA ALA A 348 29.93 -0.44 -3.09
C ALA A 348 31.04 -1.18 -3.86
N ARG A 349 31.09 -2.50 -3.69
CA ARG A 349 31.94 -3.41 -4.44
C ARG A 349 31.13 -4.59 -4.95
N VAL A 350 31.13 -4.76 -6.26
CA VAL A 350 30.52 -5.90 -6.95
C VAL A 350 31.48 -7.09 -6.90
N VAL A 351 30.97 -8.23 -6.43
CA VAL A 351 31.68 -9.51 -6.44
C VAL A 351 30.89 -10.46 -7.33
N PHE A 352 31.46 -10.80 -8.49
CA PHE A 352 30.80 -11.61 -9.51
C PHE A 352 30.71 -13.08 -9.09
N GLU A 353 29.57 -13.69 -9.41
CA GLU A 353 29.42 -15.14 -9.35
C GLU A 353 30.18 -15.80 -10.50
N GLN A 354 30.65 -17.03 -10.28
CA GLN A 354 31.35 -17.80 -11.34
C GLN A 354 30.40 -18.19 -12.47
N THR A 355 29.17 -18.55 -12.09
CA THR A 355 28.08 -18.88 -13.01
C THR A 355 26.77 -18.34 -12.44
N PRO A 356 25.78 -17.97 -13.29
CA PRO A 356 24.48 -17.52 -12.79
C PRO A 356 23.79 -18.58 -11.91
N VAL A 357 23.35 -18.19 -10.71
CA VAL A 357 22.74 -19.10 -9.71
C VAL A 357 21.28 -18.73 -9.48
N ALA A 358 20.38 -19.70 -9.34
CA ALA A 358 18.99 -19.42 -8.97
C ALA A 358 18.91 -18.82 -7.55
N PRO A 359 18.04 -17.81 -7.26
CA PRO A 359 17.90 -17.21 -5.94
C PRO A 359 17.73 -18.23 -4.80
N ALA A 360 16.94 -19.29 -5.03
CA ALA A 360 16.77 -20.37 -4.06
C ALA A 360 18.08 -21.10 -3.75
N ASN A 361 18.87 -21.43 -4.76
CA ASN A 361 20.15 -22.14 -4.58
C ASN A 361 21.24 -21.24 -3.97
N TYR A 362 21.19 -19.94 -4.24
CA TYR A 362 22.13 -18.98 -3.65
C TYR A 362 21.84 -18.76 -2.15
N THR A 363 20.57 -18.59 -1.78
CA THR A 363 20.18 -18.28 -0.39
C THR A 363 20.11 -19.50 0.52
N ALA A 364 19.69 -20.67 0.02
CA ALA A 364 19.50 -21.89 0.80
C ALA A 364 20.69 -22.32 1.70
N PRO A 365 21.96 -22.32 1.23
CA PRO A 365 23.09 -22.70 2.07
C PRO A 365 23.48 -21.64 3.11
N ILE A 366 22.92 -20.42 3.01
CA ILE A 366 23.24 -19.28 3.88
C ILE A 366 22.14 -19.09 4.93
N ARG A 367 20.90 -18.84 4.47
CA ARG A 367 19.72 -18.61 5.30
C ARG A 367 18.49 -19.06 4.53
N SER A 368 17.79 -20.05 5.06
CA SER A 368 16.50 -20.50 4.55
C SER A 368 15.38 -19.94 5.43
N ILE A 369 14.36 -19.37 4.80
CA ILE A 369 13.13 -18.96 5.47
C ILE A 369 12.14 -20.13 5.34
N PRO A 370 11.60 -20.66 6.46
CA PRO A 370 10.63 -21.74 6.42
C PRO A 370 9.39 -21.40 5.59
N ALA A 371 8.72 -22.42 5.04
CA ALA A 371 7.49 -22.19 4.31
C ALA A 371 6.39 -21.67 5.26
N ILE A 372 5.70 -20.59 4.85
CA ILE A 372 4.71 -19.85 5.64
C ILE A 372 3.66 -20.80 6.24
N ASP A 373 3.08 -21.67 5.41
CA ASP A 373 1.99 -22.58 5.82
C ASP A 373 2.44 -23.73 6.73
N SER A 374 3.76 -23.97 6.84
CA SER A 374 4.33 -25.03 7.70
C SER A 374 4.88 -24.52 9.03
N THR A 375 4.87 -23.20 9.22
CA THR A 375 5.47 -22.56 10.40
C THR A 375 4.44 -22.49 11.52
N ALA A 376 4.76 -23.05 12.69
CA ALA A 376 3.95 -22.86 13.87
C ALA A 376 3.91 -21.37 14.23
N SER A 377 2.73 -20.85 14.56
CA SER A 377 2.55 -19.49 15.06
C SER A 377 1.56 -19.52 16.22
N CYS A 378 1.77 -18.64 17.21
CA CYS A 378 0.84 -18.48 18.34
C CYS A 378 -0.53 -18.00 17.86
N LEU A 379 -0.55 -17.11 16.86
CA LEU A 379 -1.78 -16.59 16.28
C LEU A 379 -2.07 -17.29 14.95
N PRO A 380 -3.35 -17.63 14.67
CA PRO A 380 -3.71 -18.18 13.38
C PRO A 380 -3.48 -17.17 12.27
N ALA A 381 -3.16 -17.67 11.08
CA ALA A 381 -2.98 -16.84 9.90
C ALA A 381 -4.27 -16.08 9.56
N GLN A 382 -4.17 -14.77 9.36
CA GLN A 382 -5.28 -13.90 9.04
C GLN A 382 -5.65 -14.03 7.56
N ARG A 383 -6.86 -14.54 7.29
CA ARG A 383 -7.38 -14.86 5.97
C ARG A 383 -7.92 -13.62 5.27
N TRP A 384 -7.08 -12.97 4.47
CA TRP A 384 -7.40 -11.82 3.63
C TRP A 384 -8.19 -12.26 2.40
N CYS A 385 -9.44 -11.83 2.29
CA CYS A 385 -10.26 -12.09 1.11
C CYS A 385 -9.96 -11.08 -0.02
N THR A 386 -9.75 -11.59 -1.23
CA THR A 386 -9.51 -10.80 -2.46
C THR A 386 -10.59 -11.09 -3.50
N THR A 387 -10.82 -10.18 -4.44
CA THR A 387 -11.96 -10.27 -5.37
C THR A 387 -11.58 -10.69 -6.79
N ASN A 388 -10.28 -10.73 -7.10
CA ASN A 388 -9.78 -11.09 -8.42
C ASN A 388 -8.33 -11.58 -8.37
N LEU A 389 -7.85 -12.14 -9.48
CA LEU A 389 -6.51 -12.73 -9.57
C LEU A 389 -5.38 -11.71 -9.34
N ASN A 390 -5.56 -10.46 -9.77
CA ASN A 390 -4.53 -9.43 -9.62
C ASN A 390 -4.37 -9.04 -8.14
N GLU A 391 -5.50 -8.88 -7.42
CA GLU A 391 -5.48 -8.68 -5.97
C GLU A 391 -4.91 -9.89 -5.22
N GLN A 392 -5.30 -11.11 -5.60
CA GLN A 392 -4.76 -12.34 -5.02
C GLN A 392 -3.24 -12.40 -5.19
N THR A 393 -2.72 -12.01 -6.36
CA THR A 393 -1.29 -11.97 -6.63
C THR A 393 -0.59 -10.92 -5.77
N LYS A 394 -1.11 -9.68 -5.71
CA LYS A 394 -0.55 -8.63 -4.83
C LYS A 394 -0.57 -9.06 -3.37
N CYS A 395 -1.66 -9.69 -2.92
CA CYS A 395 -1.79 -10.23 -1.56
C CYS A 395 -0.71 -11.29 -1.29
N SER A 396 -0.42 -12.19 -2.24
CA SER A 396 0.64 -13.19 -2.07
C SER A 396 2.02 -12.56 -1.84
N TRP A 397 2.34 -11.49 -2.57
CA TRP A 397 3.58 -10.74 -2.38
C TRP A 397 3.64 -9.99 -1.06
N VAL A 398 2.54 -9.34 -0.65
CA VAL A 398 2.43 -8.70 0.68
C VAL A 398 2.60 -9.72 1.79
N ARG A 399 1.90 -10.87 1.70
CA ARG A 399 2.00 -12.00 2.62
C ARG A 399 3.45 -12.46 2.77
N ALA A 400 4.13 -12.72 1.65
CA ALA A 400 5.51 -13.21 1.67
C ALA A 400 6.50 -12.16 2.18
N SER A 401 6.27 -10.88 1.86
CA SER A 401 7.12 -9.77 2.31
C SER A 401 6.99 -9.56 3.82
N ALA A 402 5.76 -9.49 4.34
CA ALA A 402 5.49 -9.40 5.77
C ALA A 402 6.11 -10.59 6.54
N TYR A 403 5.91 -11.80 6.03
CA TYR A 403 6.50 -12.99 6.63
C TYR A 403 8.03 -12.99 6.57
N THR A 404 8.65 -12.57 5.46
CA THR A 404 10.11 -12.48 5.32
C THR A 404 10.71 -11.57 6.41
N LEU A 405 10.06 -10.42 6.67
CA LEU A 405 10.48 -9.50 7.74
C LEU A 405 10.14 -9.96 9.16
N GLY A 406 9.37 -11.04 9.33
CA GLY A 406 8.96 -11.55 10.65
C GLY A 406 7.76 -10.81 11.25
N ILE A 407 6.92 -10.18 10.42
CA ILE A 407 5.67 -9.54 10.85
C ILE A 407 4.64 -10.64 11.16
N GLN A 408 3.96 -10.51 12.29
CA GLN A 408 2.94 -11.43 12.79
C GLN A 408 1.60 -10.68 13.00
N PRO A 409 0.46 -11.39 13.01
CA PRO A 409 0.27 -12.76 12.53
C PRO A 409 0.53 -12.92 11.02
N ALA A 410 0.79 -14.16 10.59
CA ALA A 410 0.91 -14.47 9.18
C ALA A 410 -0.37 -14.14 8.41
N ILE A 411 -0.26 -13.82 7.12
CA ILE A 411 -1.39 -13.55 6.23
C ILE A 411 -1.68 -14.79 5.41
N SER A 412 -2.95 -15.04 5.06
CA SER A 412 -3.36 -16.01 4.06
C SER A 412 -4.32 -15.39 3.06
N CYS A 413 -4.08 -15.55 1.76
CA CYS A 413 -4.88 -14.88 0.72
C CYS A 413 -5.95 -15.82 0.16
N GLN A 414 -7.22 -15.39 0.14
CA GLN A 414 -8.34 -16.16 -0.38
C GLN A 414 -9.09 -15.40 -1.46
N GLN A 415 -9.03 -15.88 -2.71
CA GLN A 415 -9.76 -15.26 -3.81
C GLN A 415 -11.23 -15.68 -3.84
N ARG A 416 -12.13 -14.72 -4.05
CA ARG A 416 -13.55 -14.89 -4.39
C ARG A 416 -13.89 -14.09 -5.64
N SER A 417 -15.14 -14.19 -6.09
CA SER A 417 -15.63 -13.54 -7.32
C SER A 417 -16.17 -12.12 -7.11
N SER A 418 -16.49 -11.74 -5.86
CA SER A 418 -17.06 -10.44 -5.56
C SER A 418 -16.80 -10.02 -4.11
N VAL A 419 -16.99 -8.73 -3.84
CA VAL A 419 -16.97 -8.19 -2.47
C VAL A 419 -18.00 -8.89 -1.60
N PHE A 420 -19.22 -9.12 -2.08
CA PHE A 420 -20.29 -9.76 -1.30
C PHE A 420 -19.99 -11.21 -0.94
N ASP A 421 -19.32 -11.96 -1.82
CA ASP A 421 -18.83 -13.30 -1.49
C ASP A 421 -17.82 -13.24 -0.34
N CYS A 422 -16.92 -12.24 -0.35
CA CYS A 422 -15.99 -12.00 0.75
C CYS A 422 -16.72 -11.60 2.05
N LEU A 423 -17.71 -10.70 2.00
CA LEU A 423 -18.49 -10.32 3.19
C LEU A 423 -19.25 -11.53 3.77
N THR A 424 -19.78 -12.40 2.91
CA THR A 424 -20.42 -13.67 3.30
C THR A 424 -19.43 -14.60 3.97
N ASP A 425 -18.26 -14.79 3.37
CA ASP A 425 -17.22 -15.66 3.91
C ASP A 425 -16.65 -15.15 5.23
N ILE A 426 -16.55 -13.84 5.41
CA ILE A 426 -16.19 -13.25 6.71
C ILE A 426 -17.30 -13.53 7.72
N LYS A 427 -18.56 -13.26 7.40
CA LYS A 427 -19.70 -13.59 8.28
C LYS A 427 -19.73 -15.07 8.68
N GLU A 428 -19.36 -15.97 7.78
CA GLU A 428 -19.39 -17.43 7.98
C GLU A 428 -18.04 -18.03 8.44
N SER A 429 -17.07 -17.20 8.81
CA SER A 429 -15.76 -17.64 9.33
C SER A 429 -14.91 -18.44 8.35
N ARG A 430 -15.12 -18.26 7.05
CA ARG A 430 -14.26 -18.78 5.97
C ARG A 430 -13.12 -17.83 5.61
N ALA A 431 -13.33 -16.54 5.76
CA ALA A 431 -12.32 -15.48 5.70
C ALA A 431 -12.35 -14.64 6.99
N ASP A 432 -11.34 -13.82 7.22
CA ASP A 432 -11.23 -13.01 8.44
C ASP A 432 -11.45 -11.53 8.16
N PHE A 433 -10.95 -11.02 7.03
CA PHE A 433 -11.11 -9.62 6.67
C PHE A 433 -11.04 -9.35 5.15
N ILE A 434 -11.48 -8.15 4.76
CA ILE A 434 -11.35 -7.58 3.41
C ILE A 434 -11.10 -6.07 3.51
N ALA A 435 -10.25 -5.53 2.63
CA ALA A 435 -10.19 -4.10 2.36
C ALA A 435 -11.14 -3.78 1.21
N THR A 436 -12.11 -2.88 1.43
CA THR A 436 -13.18 -2.62 0.46
C THR A 436 -13.58 -1.14 0.48
N PRO A 437 -14.17 -0.60 -0.60
CA PRO A 437 -14.61 0.79 -0.57
C PRO A 437 -15.75 1.01 0.44
N SER A 438 -15.80 2.21 1.02
CA SER A 438 -16.69 2.55 2.14
C SER A 438 -18.18 2.56 1.80
N ASN A 439 -18.54 2.47 0.51
CA ASN A 439 -19.92 2.37 0.07
C ASN A 439 -20.62 1.09 0.57
N TYR A 440 -19.87 0.01 0.76
CA TYR A 440 -20.43 -1.24 1.30
C TYR A 440 -20.64 -1.18 2.81
N GLY A 441 -20.18 -0.12 3.50
CA GLY A 441 -20.11 -0.09 4.96
C GLY A 441 -21.44 -0.24 5.68
N TYR A 442 -22.53 0.27 5.11
CA TYR A 442 -23.88 0.05 5.65
C TYR A 442 -24.30 -1.40 5.57
N ILE A 443 -24.24 -1.99 4.37
CA ILE A 443 -24.65 -3.37 4.13
C ILE A 443 -23.75 -4.34 4.91
N ALA A 444 -22.45 -4.09 4.96
CA ALA A 444 -21.51 -4.85 5.77
C ALA A 444 -21.90 -4.89 7.25
N ARG A 445 -22.29 -3.75 7.83
CA ARG A 445 -22.69 -3.65 9.24
C ARG A 445 -24.06 -4.26 9.50
N GLN A 446 -25.05 -3.99 8.65
CA GLN A 446 -26.45 -4.35 8.88
C GLN A 446 -26.79 -5.78 8.43
N HIS A 447 -26.32 -6.20 7.24
CA HIS A 447 -26.62 -7.53 6.70
C HIS A 447 -25.56 -8.57 7.10
N TYR A 448 -24.29 -8.20 7.01
CA TYR A 448 -23.17 -9.13 7.24
C TYR A 448 -22.65 -9.14 8.68
N ARG A 449 -23.13 -8.21 9.54
CA ARG A 449 -22.72 -8.06 10.95
C ARG A 449 -21.20 -7.87 11.10
N LEU A 450 -20.62 -7.10 10.20
CA LEU A 450 -19.20 -6.75 10.21
C LEU A 450 -18.97 -5.39 10.89
N SER A 451 -17.71 -5.09 11.15
CA SER A 451 -17.25 -3.81 11.69
C SER A 451 -15.90 -3.42 11.09
N PRO A 452 -15.59 -2.12 11.01
CA PRO A 452 -14.28 -1.68 10.57
C PRO A 452 -13.22 -2.02 11.63
N VAL A 453 -12.03 -2.39 11.16
CA VAL A 453 -10.81 -2.54 11.98
C VAL A 453 -9.82 -1.42 11.66
N LYS A 454 -9.78 -0.97 10.41
CA LYS A 454 -9.01 0.21 9.97
C LYS A 454 -9.81 1.00 8.95
N LEU A 455 -9.56 2.31 8.92
CA LEU A 455 -10.04 3.22 7.89
C LEU A 455 -8.85 3.72 7.07
N VAL A 456 -9.06 3.94 5.78
CA VAL A 456 -8.03 4.54 4.92
C VAL A 456 -7.86 6.02 5.26
N GLN A 457 -6.61 6.47 5.32
CA GLN A 457 -6.29 7.90 5.29
C GLN A 457 -6.18 8.36 3.84
N ASN A 458 -6.97 9.36 3.50
CA ASN A 458 -7.01 9.94 2.17
C ASN A 458 -6.33 11.31 2.14
N THR A 459 -5.77 11.66 0.99
CA THR A 459 -5.56 13.08 0.66
C THR A 459 -6.90 13.80 0.56
N ARG A 460 -6.88 15.15 0.61
CA ARG A 460 -8.11 15.96 0.51
C ARG A 460 -8.92 15.67 -0.76
N SER A 461 -8.26 15.35 -1.87
CA SER A 461 -8.89 14.97 -3.13
C SER A 461 -9.21 13.49 -3.26
N GLY A 462 -8.64 12.63 -2.41
CA GLY A 462 -8.90 11.20 -2.39
C GLY A 462 -10.12 10.79 -1.56
N ALA A 463 -10.56 11.65 -0.62
CA ALA A 463 -11.71 11.39 0.23
C ALA A 463 -13.05 11.48 -0.54
N SER A 464 -14.06 10.76 -0.05
CA SER A 464 -15.41 10.78 -0.62
C SER A 464 -16.18 12.03 -0.22
N ARG A 465 -16.68 12.76 -1.21
CA ARG A 465 -17.51 13.98 -1.06
C ARG A 465 -18.93 13.68 -1.52
N VAL A 466 -19.89 13.78 -0.61
CA VAL A 466 -21.31 13.49 -0.86
C VAL A 466 -22.10 14.79 -0.88
N ALA A 467 -22.90 15.00 -1.93
CA ALA A 467 -23.79 16.15 -2.07
C ALA A 467 -25.16 15.70 -2.57
N ALA A 468 -26.22 16.43 -2.19
CA ALA A 468 -27.56 16.26 -2.75
C ALA A 468 -27.84 17.37 -3.75
N PHE A 469 -28.37 17.03 -4.93
CA PHE A 469 -28.71 17.99 -5.97
C PHE A 469 -30.21 18.02 -6.22
N VAL A 470 -30.74 19.23 -6.41
CA VAL A 470 -32.10 19.48 -6.89
C VAL A 470 -32.03 20.20 -8.23
N LYS A 471 -33.09 20.10 -9.03
CA LYS A 471 -33.16 20.78 -10.33
C LYS A 471 -33.33 22.28 -10.11
N GLU A 472 -32.55 23.09 -10.81
CA GLU A 472 -32.65 24.55 -10.81
C GLU A 472 -33.76 24.98 -11.79
N THR A 473 -35.00 24.98 -11.32
CA THR A 473 -36.14 25.57 -12.03
C THR A 473 -36.86 26.56 -11.11
N ALA A 474 -37.55 27.55 -11.70
CA ALA A 474 -38.34 28.50 -10.91
C ALA A 474 -39.32 27.79 -9.96
N ALA A 475 -40.01 26.74 -10.43
CA ALA A 475 -40.91 25.94 -9.61
C ALA A 475 -40.19 25.11 -8.52
N ALA A 476 -38.94 24.70 -8.73
CA ALA A 476 -38.17 23.97 -7.73
C ALA A 476 -37.58 24.91 -6.67
N GLN A 477 -37.18 26.13 -7.03
CA GLN A 477 -36.75 27.15 -6.08
C GLN A 477 -37.88 27.61 -5.14
N GLU A 478 -39.11 27.68 -5.63
CA GLU A 478 -40.27 28.00 -4.79
C GLU A 478 -40.69 26.85 -3.87
N ASN A 479 -40.46 25.59 -4.29
CA ASN A 479 -40.98 24.41 -3.60
C ASN A 479 -39.96 23.62 -2.79
N ILE A 480 -38.65 23.70 -3.09
CA ILE A 480 -37.59 22.87 -2.47
C ILE A 480 -36.43 23.77 -2.05
N THR A 481 -36.52 24.29 -0.84
CA THR A 481 -35.46 25.14 -0.23
C THR A 481 -34.78 24.48 0.96
N ARG A 482 -35.40 23.43 1.51
CA ARG A 482 -35.01 22.74 2.74
C ARG A 482 -35.41 21.24 2.69
N PHE A 483 -34.84 20.41 3.55
CA PHE A 483 -35.04 18.95 3.58
C PHE A 483 -36.51 18.55 3.81
N GLU A 484 -37.26 19.31 4.58
CA GLU A 484 -38.69 19.08 4.85
C GLU A 484 -39.51 19.07 3.56
N ASN A 485 -39.09 19.85 2.56
CA ASN A 485 -39.77 19.95 1.27
C ASN A 485 -39.57 18.71 0.37
N LEU A 486 -38.64 17.82 0.73
CA LEU A 486 -38.36 16.60 -0.02
C LEU A 486 -39.40 15.49 0.27
N ARG A 487 -40.22 15.64 1.31
CA ARG A 487 -41.26 14.66 1.66
C ARG A 487 -42.25 14.48 0.50
N GLY A 488 -42.50 13.23 0.12
CA GLY A 488 -43.38 12.88 -0.98
C GLY A 488 -42.83 13.27 -2.37
N LYS A 489 -41.55 13.64 -2.48
CA LYS A 489 -40.87 13.82 -3.77
C LYS A 489 -40.25 12.50 -4.22
N LYS A 490 -39.59 12.52 -5.38
CA LYS A 490 -38.83 11.38 -5.90
C LYS A 490 -37.32 11.60 -5.69
N ALA A 491 -36.60 10.53 -5.40
CA ALA A 491 -35.15 10.58 -5.14
C ALA A 491 -34.36 9.59 -6.00
N CYS A 492 -33.11 9.92 -6.30
CA CYS A 492 -32.17 9.05 -7.00
C CYS A 492 -30.90 8.92 -6.15
N PHE A 493 -30.55 7.70 -5.80
CA PHE A 493 -29.33 7.34 -5.10
C PHE A 493 -28.41 6.54 -6.04
N PRO A 494 -27.08 6.69 -5.95
CA PRO A 494 -26.15 5.89 -6.74
C PRO A 494 -26.31 4.39 -6.49
N GLU A 495 -26.52 4.02 -5.22
CA GLU A 495 -26.69 2.64 -4.78
C GLU A 495 -27.46 2.61 -3.46
N PHE A 496 -28.16 1.50 -3.22
CA PHE A 496 -28.78 1.23 -1.92
C PHE A 496 -27.72 0.98 -0.86
N GLY A 497 -27.83 1.65 0.29
CA GLY A 497 -26.87 1.50 1.39
C GLY A 497 -25.52 2.20 1.19
N GLY A 498 -25.28 2.82 0.03
CA GLY A 498 -24.06 3.58 -0.21
C GLY A 498 -23.93 4.83 0.67
N LEU A 499 -22.77 5.51 0.56
CA LEU A 499 -22.49 6.72 1.33
C LEU A 499 -23.56 7.81 1.16
N ALA A 500 -24.06 8.01 -0.07
CA ALA A 500 -25.11 8.99 -0.34
C ALA A 500 -26.44 8.66 0.34
N TYR A 501 -26.80 7.38 0.38
CA TYR A 501 -28.01 6.89 1.03
C TYR A 501 -27.95 7.13 2.54
N VAL A 502 -26.83 6.72 3.18
CA VAL A 502 -26.63 6.89 4.62
C VAL A 502 -26.51 8.37 5.01
N ALA A 503 -25.78 9.18 4.22
CA ALA A 503 -25.62 10.61 4.47
C ALA A 503 -26.96 11.37 4.40
N PHE A 504 -27.84 10.99 3.46
CA PHE A 504 -29.19 11.55 3.41
C PHE A 504 -29.96 11.22 4.69
N VAL A 505 -30.03 9.95 5.10
CA VAL A 505 -30.79 9.55 6.29
C VAL A 505 -30.25 10.25 7.53
N ARG A 506 -28.93 10.25 7.73
CA ARG A 506 -28.31 10.91 8.88
C ARG A 506 -28.59 12.42 8.89
N THR A 507 -28.50 13.08 7.73
CA THR A 507 -28.81 14.52 7.63
C THR A 507 -30.28 14.78 7.92
N ALA A 508 -31.20 13.96 7.40
CA ALA A 508 -32.63 14.09 7.65
C ALA A 508 -32.99 13.88 9.13
N GLN A 509 -32.30 12.96 9.82
CA GLN A 509 -32.42 12.76 11.27
C GLN A 509 -31.95 13.98 12.06
N LEU A 510 -30.76 14.50 11.76
CA LEU A 510 -30.19 15.70 12.40
C LEU A 510 -31.05 16.96 12.18
N ARG A 511 -31.90 16.96 11.15
CA ARG A 511 -32.86 18.03 10.87
C ARG A 511 -34.24 17.80 11.45
N GLY A 512 -34.47 16.67 12.15
CA GLY A 512 -35.78 16.30 12.70
C GLY A 512 -36.82 15.97 11.64
N VAL A 513 -36.41 15.73 10.41
CA VAL A 513 -37.28 15.40 9.27
C VAL A 513 -37.63 13.91 9.25
N ILE A 514 -36.67 13.08 9.69
CA ILE A 514 -36.83 11.66 10.00
C ILE A 514 -36.54 11.48 11.50
N SER A 515 -37.18 10.51 12.15
CA SER A 515 -36.95 10.25 13.58
C SER A 515 -35.50 9.87 13.87
N GLU A 516 -34.89 10.48 14.89
CA GLU A 516 -33.54 10.16 15.38
C GLU A 516 -33.44 8.77 16.04
N THR A 517 -34.57 8.10 16.26
CA THR A 517 -34.65 6.73 16.80
C THR A 517 -34.99 5.68 15.73
N GLU A 518 -35.24 6.09 14.49
CA GLU A 518 -35.59 5.15 13.42
C GLU A 518 -34.34 4.40 12.95
N CYS A 519 -34.28 3.11 13.29
CA CYS A 519 -33.18 2.22 12.96
C CYS A 519 -33.35 1.54 11.60
N ASP A 520 -34.59 1.46 11.08
CA ASP A 520 -34.86 0.88 9.76
C ASP A 520 -34.71 1.95 8.68
N TYR A 521 -33.50 2.08 8.13
CA TYR A 521 -33.23 3.04 7.07
C TYR A 521 -33.92 2.70 5.74
N VAL A 522 -34.37 1.45 5.54
CA VAL A 522 -35.15 1.06 4.36
C VAL A 522 -36.51 1.71 4.45
N LYS A 523 -37.17 1.54 5.60
CA LYS A 523 -38.44 2.19 5.92
C LYS A 523 -38.31 3.70 5.93
N ALA A 524 -37.26 4.25 6.57
CA ALA A 524 -37.07 5.68 6.71
C ALA A 524 -37.04 6.41 5.35
N VAL A 525 -36.33 5.86 4.35
CA VAL A 525 -36.28 6.44 3.01
C VAL A 525 -37.54 6.10 2.21
N GLY A 526 -38.02 4.86 2.32
CA GLY A 526 -39.17 4.36 1.57
C GLY A 526 -40.50 5.00 1.93
N GLU A 527 -40.69 5.45 3.17
CA GLU A 527 -41.87 6.22 3.62
C GLU A 527 -41.71 7.73 3.39
N PHE A 528 -40.47 8.21 3.31
CA PHE A 528 -40.20 9.64 3.16
C PHE A 528 -40.42 10.13 1.72
N PHE A 529 -40.01 9.34 0.73
CA PHE A 529 -40.19 9.63 -0.68
C PHE A 529 -41.39 8.87 -1.28
N ASP A 530 -42.07 9.49 -2.25
CA ASP A 530 -43.17 8.85 -3.01
C ASP A 530 -42.63 7.79 -3.99
N GLY A 531 -41.34 7.83 -4.28
CA GLY A 531 -40.63 6.79 -5.00
C GLY A 531 -39.14 7.11 -5.12
N ALA A 532 -38.29 6.10 -5.14
CA ALA A 532 -36.86 6.30 -5.34
C ALA A 532 -36.28 5.38 -6.41
N CYS A 533 -35.07 5.71 -6.85
CA CYS A 533 -34.17 4.76 -7.47
C CYS A 533 -32.93 4.58 -6.59
N ALA A 534 -32.78 3.40 -6.00
CA ALA A 534 -31.62 2.96 -5.24
C ALA A 534 -31.22 1.56 -5.75
N PRO A 535 -30.34 1.47 -6.75
CA PRO A 535 -29.93 0.20 -7.32
C PRO A 535 -29.39 -0.76 -6.25
N GLY A 536 -29.80 -2.03 -6.31
CA GLY A 536 -29.45 -3.05 -5.33
C GLY A 536 -30.45 -3.20 -4.17
N ALA A 537 -31.48 -2.34 -4.02
CA ALA A 537 -32.42 -2.44 -2.91
C ALA A 537 -33.24 -3.74 -2.86
N LEU A 538 -33.37 -4.44 -4.01
CA LEU A 538 -34.08 -5.72 -4.12
C LEU A 538 -33.13 -6.93 -4.23
N ASP A 539 -31.82 -6.71 -4.14
CA ASP A 539 -30.83 -7.79 -4.17
C ASP A 539 -30.86 -8.60 -2.85
N ALA A 540 -30.85 -9.93 -2.95
CA ALA A 540 -30.82 -10.83 -1.81
C ALA A 540 -29.59 -10.57 -0.90
N SER A 541 -28.44 -10.23 -1.49
CA SER A 541 -27.18 -9.92 -0.79
C SER A 541 -27.24 -8.61 0.02
N HIS A 542 -28.29 -7.82 -0.17
CA HIS A 542 -28.56 -6.56 0.54
C HIS A 542 -29.77 -6.65 1.48
N THR A 543 -30.44 -7.81 1.56
CA THR A 543 -31.70 -7.96 2.31
C THR A 543 -31.49 -7.79 3.81
N ILE A 544 -31.99 -6.71 4.39
CA ILE A 544 -31.81 -6.45 5.82
C ILE A 544 -32.86 -7.23 6.61
N THR A 545 -32.45 -8.26 7.34
CA THR A 545 -33.36 -9.20 8.02
C THR A 545 -34.29 -8.57 9.06
N GLU A 546 -34.02 -7.34 9.49
CA GLU A 546 -34.78 -6.63 10.52
C GLU A 546 -35.84 -5.67 9.96
N THR A 547 -35.95 -5.50 8.63
CA THR A 547 -36.97 -4.62 8.04
C THR A 547 -38.30 -5.32 7.85
N THR A 548 -39.39 -4.68 8.27
CA THR A 548 -40.77 -5.07 7.92
C THR A 548 -41.29 -4.33 6.68
N PHE A 549 -40.48 -3.44 6.10
CA PHE A 549 -40.87 -2.57 5.00
C PHE A 549 -40.58 -3.20 3.63
N ASN A 550 -41.49 -3.00 2.67
CA ASN A 550 -41.30 -3.49 1.32
C ASN A 550 -40.40 -2.54 0.51
N ALA A 551 -39.15 -2.96 0.25
CA ALA A 551 -38.16 -2.17 -0.48
C ALA A 551 -38.50 -1.85 -1.95
N THR A 552 -39.61 -2.37 -2.51
CA THR A 552 -40.01 -2.11 -3.91
C THR A 552 -40.16 -0.61 -4.21
N SER A 553 -40.58 0.21 -3.24
CA SER A 553 -40.69 1.67 -3.43
C SER A 553 -39.34 2.35 -3.69
N LEU A 554 -38.23 1.74 -3.24
CA LEU A 554 -36.87 2.22 -3.47
C LEU A 554 -36.37 2.00 -4.91
N CYS A 555 -37.12 1.23 -5.71
CA CYS A 555 -36.80 0.94 -7.10
C CYS A 555 -37.84 1.48 -8.09
N SER A 556 -38.91 2.13 -7.61
CA SER A 556 -40.06 2.53 -8.42
C SER A 556 -39.74 3.56 -9.51
N VAL A 557 -38.62 4.27 -9.39
CA VAL A 557 -38.21 5.34 -10.32
C VAL A 557 -36.95 4.95 -11.12
N CYS A 558 -36.39 3.75 -10.93
CA CYS A 558 -35.24 3.30 -11.71
C CYS A 558 -35.61 3.11 -13.18
N ARG A 559 -34.78 3.64 -14.09
CA ARG A 559 -34.94 3.45 -15.54
C ARG A 559 -33.93 2.42 -16.04
N PRO A 560 -34.36 1.38 -16.79
CA PRO A 560 -33.44 0.44 -17.40
C PRO A 560 -32.63 1.10 -18.51
N LEU A 561 -31.36 0.69 -18.65
CA LEU A 561 -30.62 0.89 -19.90
C LEU A 561 -31.04 -0.14 -20.96
N ILE A 562 -31.55 -1.31 -20.54
CA ILE A 562 -32.10 -2.38 -21.40
C ILE A 562 -33.34 -2.98 -20.70
N PRO A 563 -34.48 -3.17 -21.37
CA PRO A 563 -35.69 -3.71 -20.75
C PRO A 563 -35.53 -5.22 -20.44
N THR A 564 -34.92 -5.54 -19.31
CA THR A 564 -34.99 -6.89 -18.70
C THR A 564 -35.81 -6.86 -17.41
N PRO A 565 -36.32 -8.00 -16.91
CA PRO A 565 -37.13 -8.04 -15.68
C PRO A 565 -36.38 -7.68 -14.38
N ASP A 566 -35.04 -7.56 -14.38
CA ASP A 566 -34.18 -7.59 -13.18
C ASP A 566 -33.40 -6.29 -12.87
N ASN A 567 -33.90 -5.11 -13.25
CA ASN A 567 -33.07 -3.88 -13.30
C ASN A 567 -32.77 -3.19 -11.97
N CYS A 568 -33.34 -3.61 -10.84
CA CYS A 568 -32.94 -3.12 -9.51
C CYS A 568 -32.09 -4.15 -8.73
N ASN A 569 -31.87 -5.34 -9.29
CA ASN A 569 -31.18 -6.46 -8.65
C ASN A 569 -29.67 -6.45 -8.87
N LYS A 570 -29.13 -5.52 -9.70
CA LYS A 570 -27.70 -5.47 -9.98
C LYS A 570 -27.18 -4.04 -9.95
N MET A 571 -26.04 -3.85 -9.28
CA MET A 571 -25.26 -2.62 -9.35
C MET A 571 -24.73 -2.43 -10.80
N PRO A 572 -24.67 -1.19 -11.35
CA PRO A 572 -23.97 -0.95 -12.60
C PRO A 572 -22.50 -1.33 -12.42
N ARG A 573 -22.04 -2.38 -13.11
CA ARG A 573 -20.63 -2.79 -13.08
C ARG A 573 -19.80 -1.71 -13.76
N LYS A 574 -18.80 -1.16 -13.05
CA LYS A 574 -17.77 -0.32 -13.65
C LYS A 574 -16.79 -1.25 -14.38
N GLY A 575 -17.09 -1.55 -15.64
CA GLY A 575 -16.25 -2.40 -16.49
C GLY A 575 -17.03 -3.28 -17.44
N ALA A 576 -17.47 -2.71 -18.55
CA ALA A 576 -17.68 -3.42 -19.81
C ALA A 576 -17.54 -2.41 -20.94
N LYS A 577 -16.52 -2.59 -21.79
CA LYS A 577 -16.55 -2.14 -23.18
C LYS A 577 -17.64 -2.97 -23.87
N GLU A 578 -18.46 -2.33 -24.72
CA GLU A 578 -18.99 -2.85 -26.00
C GLU A 578 -20.08 -1.91 -26.53
N ASP A 579 -19.80 -1.32 -27.69
CA ASP A 579 -20.56 -1.29 -28.95
C ASP A 579 -22.08 -1.03 -28.92
N GLU A 580 -22.57 0.00 -29.64
CA GLU A 580 -23.31 -0.17 -30.92
C GLU A 580 -23.83 1.17 -31.53
N GLU A 581 -24.28 1.04 -32.78
CA GLU A 581 -24.45 2.01 -33.85
C GLU A 581 -25.73 2.88 -33.86
N CYS A 582 -25.59 4.00 -34.58
CA CYS A 582 -26.51 4.87 -35.33
C CYS A 582 -28.01 4.57 -35.48
N PHE A 583 -28.82 5.66 -35.48
CA PHE A 583 -29.73 6.02 -36.60
C PHE A 583 -29.93 7.55 -36.70
N ALA A 584 -29.88 8.08 -37.94
CA ALA A 584 -30.09 9.47 -38.38
C ALA A 584 -31.59 9.72 -38.76
N GLU A 585 -32.18 10.89 -39.03
CA GLU A 585 -31.88 12.14 -39.81
C GLU A 585 -32.95 13.25 -39.48
N PRO A 586 -33.07 14.43 -40.16
CA PRO A 586 -32.09 15.45 -40.61
C PRO A 586 -32.47 16.90 -40.19
N ALA A 587 -31.53 17.87 -40.33
CA ALA A 587 -31.83 19.31 -40.35
C ALA A 587 -30.78 20.11 -41.21
N PRO A 588 -31.08 21.36 -41.66
CA PRO A 588 -30.64 21.90 -42.96
C PRO A 588 -29.30 22.69 -42.97
N GLN A 589 -28.87 23.01 -44.20
CA GLN A 589 -27.52 23.42 -44.61
C GLN A 589 -27.11 24.87 -44.28
N ILE A 590 -25.89 25.03 -43.73
CA ILE A 590 -25.08 26.27 -43.69
C ILE A 590 -23.83 26.06 -44.55
N SER A 591 -23.39 27.08 -45.28
CA SER A 591 -22.24 27.03 -46.22
C SER A 591 -20.88 27.03 -45.52
N PHE A 592 -19.98 26.12 -45.94
CA PHE A 592 -18.64 25.91 -45.34
C PHE A 592 -17.69 27.13 -45.38
N CYS A 593 -17.82 28.03 -46.37
CA CYS A 593 -16.92 29.19 -46.48
C CYS A 593 -17.06 30.20 -45.33
N GLU A 594 -18.18 30.19 -44.59
CA GLU A 594 -18.37 31.03 -43.40
C GLU A 594 -17.83 30.35 -42.13
N LEU A 595 -17.84 29.01 -42.09
CA LEU A 595 -17.37 28.20 -40.96
C LEU A 595 -15.84 28.07 -40.89
N GLU A 596 -15.13 28.08 -42.02
CA GLU A 596 -13.65 27.96 -42.02
C GLU A 596 -12.95 29.13 -41.29
N LYS A 597 -13.63 30.29 -41.16
CA LYS A 597 -13.09 31.47 -40.46
C LYS A 597 -13.30 31.44 -38.94
N SER A 598 -14.19 30.60 -38.43
CA SER A 598 -14.45 30.47 -36.99
C SER A 598 -13.67 29.32 -36.34
N MET A 599 -13.06 28.43 -37.15
CA MET A 599 -12.29 27.29 -36.67
C MET A 599 -10.81 27.61 -36.56
N THR A 600 -10.19 27.17 -35.45
CA THR A 600 -8.75 27.34 -35.25
C THR A 600 -8.01 26.21 -35.97
N ALA A 601 -7.05 26.59 -36.82
CA ALA A 601 -6.21 25.63 -37.53
C ALA A 601 -5.22 24.97 -36.57
N PHE A 602 -5.00 23.66 -36.71
CA PHE A 602 -4.04 22.92 -35.88
C PHE A 602 -2.68 22.86 -36.56
N SER A 603 -1.68 23.39 -35.87
CA SER A 603 -0.29 23.46 -36.35
C SER A 603 0.57 22.30 -35.85
N GLY A 604 0.27 21.75 -34.67
CA GLY A 604 1.16 20.83 -33.95
C GLY A 604 2.41 21.49 -33.36
N ASP A 605 2.54 22.81 -33.48
CA ASP A 605 3.72 23.59 -33.08
C ASP A 605 3.46 24.51 -31.88
N ASP A 606 2.21 24.64 -31.46
CA ASP A 606 1.75 25.55 -30.41
C ASP A 606 1.06 24.80 -29.26
N ALA A 607 0.60 25.55 -28.26
CA ALA A 607 -0.06 24.97 -27.08
C ALA A 607 -1.51 24.48 -27.36
N TYR A 608 -2.01 24.61 -28.61
CA TYR A 608 -3.33 24.14 -28.98
C TYR A 608 -3.27 22.62 -29.22
N GLY A 609 -3.59 21.86 -28.17
CA GLY A 609 -3.44 20.40 -28.15
C GLY A 609 -4.32 19.66 -29.15
N VAL A 610 -3.83 18.52 -29.64
CA VAL A 610 -4.51 17.74 -30.69
C VAL A 610 -5.88 17.20 -30.26
N ASP A 611 -6.03 16.84 -28.98
CA ASP A 611 -7.33 16.41 -28.45
C ASP A 611 -8.35 17.54 -28.45
N THR A 612 -7.91 18.77 -28.18
CA THR A 612 -8.76 19.98 -28.25
C THR A 612 -9.13 20.29 -29.69
N PHE A 613 -8.17 20.24 -30.62
CA PHE A 613 -8.44 20.41 -32.05
C PHE A 613 -9.44 19.38 -32.58
N ILE A 614 -9.23 18.09 -32.28
CA ILE A 614 -10.11 17.01 -32.72
C ILE A 614 -11.52 17.21 -32.15
N LYS A 615 -11.61 17.59 -30.86
CA LYS A 615 -12.89 17.86 -30.22
C LYS A 615 -13.60 19.03 -30.87
N ASP A 616 -12.96 20.19 -31.02
CA ASP A 616 -13.57 21.38 -31.62
C ASP A 616 -13.98 21.12 -33.08
N PHE A 617 -13.17 20.34 -33.81
CA PHE A 617 -13.46 19.91 -35.17
C PHE A 617 -14.67 18.98 -35.25
N GLU A 618 -14.74 17.98 -34.37
CA GLU A 618 -15.85 17.01 -34.33
C GLU A 618 -17.14 17.64 -33.79
N ASP A 619 -17.07 18.57 -32.84
CA ASP A 619 -18.22 19.31 -32.34
C ASP A 619 -18.88 20.11 -33.48
N ILE A 620 -18.08 20.80 -34.29
CA ILE A 620 -18.58 21.53 -35.47
C ILE A 620 -19.06 20.57 -36.57
N ALA A 621 -18.31 19.49 -36.82
CA ALA A 621 -18.67 18.52 -37.84
C ALA A 621 -19.98 17.77 -37.50
N ASN A 622 -20.21 17.48 -36.21
CA ASN A 622 -21.42 16.85 -35.73
C ASN A 622 -22.59 17.85 -35.73
N LEU A 623 -22.36 19.10 -35.34
CA LEU A 623 -23.35 20.19 -35.45
C LEU A 623 -23.82 20.38 -36.89
N MET A 624 -22.89 20.28 -37.85
CA MET A 624 -23.15 20.46 -39.28
C MET A 624 -23.52 19.16 -40.01
N GLN A 625 -23.62 18.04 -39.30
CA GLN A 625 -23.89 16.70 -39.86
C GLN A 625 -22.97 16.30 -41.03
N TRP A 626 -21.67 16.64 -40.94
CA TRP A 626 -20.70 16.28 -41.97
C TRP A 626 -20.51 14.76 -42.06
N THR A 627 -20.55 14.25 -43.28
CA THR A 627 -20.19 12.88 -43.63
C THR A 627 -18.71 12.60 -43.36
N GLY A 628 -18.33 11.32 -43.28
CA GLY A 628 -16.94 10.93 -43.03
C GLY A 628 -15.94 11.47 -44.06
N ILE A 629 -16.37 11.68 -45.31
CA ILE A 629 -15.52 12.25 -46.36
C ILE A 629 -15.39 13.77 -46.24
N GLU A 630 -16.46 14.46 -45.83
CA GLU A 630 -16.44 15.90 -45.54
C GLU A 630 -15.54 16.20 -44.35
N LYS A 631 -15.67 15.42 -43.25
CA LYS A 631 -14.76 15.48 -42.10
C LYS A 631 -13.30 15.36 -42.52
N LEU A 632 -12.98 14.39 -43.39
CA LEU A 632 -11.62 14.19 -43.87
C LEU A 632 -11.10 15.38 -44.71
N ILE A 633 -11.91 15.89 -45.64
CA ILE A 633 -11.51 17.00 -46.53
C ILE A 633 -11.28 18.27 -45.71
N TYR A 634 -12.17 18.58 -44.78
CA TYR A 634 -12.10 19.81 -43.98
C TYR A 634 -11.00 19.76 -42.92
N ALA A 635 -10.78 18.62 -42.26
CA ALA A 635 -9.65 18.46 -41.35
C ALA A 635 -8.32 18.68 -42.07
N LYS A 636 -8.12 18.08 -43.26
CA LYS A 636 -6.90 18.26 -44.06
C LYS A 636 -6.64 19.73 -44.45
N ARG A 637 -7.68 20.54 -44.62
CA ARG A 637 -7.56 22.00 -44.87
C ARG A 637 -7.13 22.78 -43.63
N LEU A 638 -7.64 22.39 -42.46
CA LEU A 638 -7.34 23.02 -41.16
C LEU A 638 -5.99 22.63 -40.57
N LEU A 639 -5.31 21.59 -41.09
CA LEU A 639 -3.94 21.25 -40.71
C LEU A 639 -2.91 22.21 -41.33
N LYS A 640 -2.07 22.80 -40.48
CA LYS A 640 -0.95 23.69 -40.80
C LYS A 640 0.31 23.23 -40.06
N GLY A 641 1.43 23.95 -40.19
CA GLY A 641 2.66 23.66 -39.42
C GLY A 641 3.19 22.22 -39.54
N THR A 642 3.75 21.70 -38.45
CA THR A 642 4.22 20.31 -38.30
C THR A 642 3.13 19.27 -38.51
N ALA A 643 1.88 19.55 -38.12
CA ALA A 643 0.75 18.66 -38.37
C ALA A 643 0.46 18.49 -39.88
N LYS A 644 0.72 19.52 -40.70
CA LYS A 644 0.65 19.42 -42.17
C LYS A 644 1.84 18.67 -42.78
N LEU A 645 3.00 18.69 -42.14
CA LEU A 645 4.15 17.86 -42.53
C LEU A 645 3.87 16.39 -42.22
N PHE A 646 3.33 16.09 -41.04
CA PHE A 646 2.83 14.75 -40.68
C PHE A 646 1.78 14.24 -41.67
N LEU A 647 0.81 15.09 -42.06
CA LEU A 647 -0.17 14.69 -43.09
C LEU A 647 0.49 14.28 -44.42
N ARG A 648 1.63 14.87 -44.79
CA ARG A 648 2.37 14.53 -46.03
C ARG A 648 3.17 13.22 -45.91
N SER A 649 3.55 12.81 -44.70
CA SER A 649 4.25 11.54 -44.48
C SER A 649 3.29 10.34 -44.43
N LEU A 650 2.00 10.57 -44.16
CA LEU A 650 0.98 9.53 -44.17
C LEU A 650 0.67 9.07 -45.61
N THR A 651 0.76 7.76 -45.86
CA THR A 651 0.28 7.12 -47.10
C THR A 651 -0.98 6.31 -46.81
N GLY A 652 -2.02 6.43 -47.64
CA GLY A 652 -3.25 5.62 -47.53
C GLY A 652 -4.35 6.15 -46.59
N THR A 653 -4.29 7.38 -46.07
CA THR A 653 -5.36 7.94 -45.22
C THR A 653 -6.60 8.35 -46.03
N THR A 654 -7.57 7.43 -46.11
CA THR A 654 -8.84 7.55 -46.86
C THR A 654 -10.05 7.89 -46.01
N THR A 655 -9.96 7.87 -44.66
CA THR A 655 -11.05 8.17 -43.74
C THR A 655 -10.64 9.14 -42.62
N TRP A 656 -11.61 9.85 -42.04
CA TRP A 656 -11.38 10.74 -40.89
C TRP A 656 -10.83 9.98 -39.67
N GLU A 657 -11.35 8.79 -39.36
CA GLU A 657 -10.91 8.00 -38.21
C GLU A 657 -9.43 7.60 -38.27
N LEU A 658 -8.92 7.27 -39.47
CA LEU A 658 -7.51 6.99 -39.68
C LEU A 658 -6.64 8.24 -39.46
N LEU A 659 -7.11 9.41 -39.91
CA LEU A 659 -6.40 10.68 -39.70
C LEU A 659 -6.41 11.08 -38.21
N LYS A 660 -7.56 10.95 -37.55
CA LYS A 660 -7.76 11.25 -36.12
C LYS A 660 -6.85 10.38 -35.24
N THR A 661 -6.77 9.08 -35.53
CA THR A 661 -5.92 8.14 -34.77
C THR A 661 -4.45 8.53 -34.91
N GLY A 662 -3.97 8.75 -36.14
CA GLY A 662 -2.58 9.17 -36.36
C GLY A 662 -2.24 10.51 -35.69
N LEU A 663 -3.17 11.47 -35.71
CA LEU A 663 -3.00 12.74 -35.02
C LEU A 663 -2.90 12.58 -33.50
N LYS A 664 -3.72 11.71 -32.88
CA LYS A 664 -3.66 11.44 -31.43
C LYS A 664 -2.41 10.67 -31.02
N GLU A 665 -1.96 9.73 -31.83
CA GLU A 665 -0.73 8.98 -31.55
C GLU A 665 0.50 9.88 -31.61
N GLU A 666 0.56 10.78 -32.59
CA GLU A 666 1.72 11.66 -32.79
C GLU A 666 1.73 12.86 -31.84
N PHE A 667 0.56 13.46 -31.55
CA PHE A 667 0.46 14.72 -30.82
C PHE A 667 -0.31 14.63 -29.49
N GLY A 668 -0.76 13.43 -29.08
CA GLY A 668 -1.51 13.20 -27.84
C GLY A 668 -0.67 13.32 -26.58
N LEU A 669 -1.28 13.79 -25.48
CA LEU A 669 -0.58 14.05 -24.22
C LEU A 669 -0.44 12.79 -23.35
N HIS A 670 0.79 12.35 -23.10
CA HIS A 670 1.13 11.37 -22.07
C HIS A 670 1.71 12.07 -20.83
N LEU A 671 0.90 12.45 -19.82
CA LEU A 671 1.42 13.07 -18.57
C LEU A 671 0.69 12.60 -17.31
N ASN A 672 1.45 12.33 -16.24
CA ASN A 672 0.99 11.90 -14.91
C ASN A 672 1.01 13.06 -13.88
N SER A 673 0.30 12.89 -12.76
CA SER A 673 0.10 13.91 -11.71
C SER A 673 1.41 14.54 -11.19
N ALA A 674 2.46 13.74 -11.02
CA ALA A 674 3.78 14.22 -10.59
C ALA A 674 4.43 15.20 -11.59
N ALA A 675 4.24 14.98 -12.90
CA ALA A 675 4.72 15.90 -13.93
C ALA A 675 3.95 17.22 -13.94
N ILE A 676 2.65 17.21 -13.59
CA ILE A 676 1.82 18.41 -13.48
C ILE A 676 2.23 19.24 -12.26
N HIS A 677 2.43 18.61 -11.10
CA HIS A 677 2.94 19.29 -9.91
C HIS A 677 4.32 19.91 -10.15
N LYS A 678 5.20 19.22 -10.90
CA LYS A 678 6.51 19.73 -11.32
C LYS A 678 6.40 20.87 -12.33
N THR A 679 5.39 20.86 -13.20
CA THR A 679 5.15 21.93 -14.18
C THR A 679 4.60 23.19 -13.52
N ILE A 680 3.68 23.03 -12.55
CA ILE A 680 3.16 24.12 -11.72
C ILE A 680 4.28 24.71 -10.86
N SER A 681 5.12 23.88 -10.21
CA SER A 681 6.21 24.37 -9.36
C SER A 681 7.28 25.13 -10.15
N ASN A 682 7.45 24.81 -11.43
CA ASN A 682 8.48 25.41 -12.30
C ASN A 682 7.97 26.57 -13.15
N ARG A 683 6.65 26.87 -13.15
CA ARG A 683 6.08 27.98 -13.92
C ARG A 683 6.39 29.32 -13.25
N LYS A 684 7.15 30.18 -13.94
CA LYS A 684 7.42 31.58 -13.54
C LYS A 684 6.84 32.55 -14.54
N MET A 685 6.32 33.70 -14.10
CA MET A 685 5.70 34.72 -14.96
C MET A 685 6.65 35.17 -16.09
N LYS A 686 6.16 35.18 -17.33
CA LYS A 686 6.97 35.52 -18.52
C LYS A 686 7.08 37.05 -18.68
N PRO A 687 8.14 37.60 -19.30
CA PRO A 687 8.22 39.02 -19.60
C PRO A 687 7.11 39.45 -20.56
N GLY A 688 6.29 40.43 -20.16
CA GLY A 688 5.12 40.90 -20.94
C GLY A 688 3.80 40.17 -20.64
N GLU A 689 3.83 39.14 -19.78
CA GLU A 689 2.63 38.48 -19.28
C GLU A 689 2.02 39.30 -18.14
N THR A 690 0.73 39.62 -18.25
CA THR A 690 0.01 40.30 -17.16
C THR A 690 -0.22 39.37 -15.98
N TYR A 691 -0.33 39.92 -14.77
CA TYR A 691 -0.64 39.14 -13.57
C TYR A 691 -1.91 38.27 -13.72
N GLN A 692 -2.91 38.78 -14.43
CA GLN A 692 -4.16 38.07 -14.65
C GLN A 692 -4.00 36.92 -15.65
N GLN A 693 -3.19 37.07 -16.70
CA GLN A 693 -2.84 35.98 -17.60
C GLN A 693 -2.02 34.89 -16.90
N TYR A 694 -1.05 35.28 -16.08
CA TYR A 694 -0.26 34.35 -15.27
C TYR A 694 -1.12 33.56 -14.29
N PHE A 695 -2.02 34.24 -13.59
CA PHE A 695 -2.96 33.61 -12.66
C PHE A 695 -3.93 32.66 -13.39
N LEU A 696 -4.47 33.07 -14.54
CA LEU A 696 -5.38 32.23 -15.32
C LEU A 696 -4.68 30.99 -15.90
N GLN A 697 -3.42 31.09 -16.30
CA GLN A 697 -2.64 29.93 -16.76
C GLN A 697 -2.22 29.00 -15.61
N LEU A 698 -1.86 29.54 -14.44
CA LEU A 698 -1.67 28.72 -13.24
C LEU A 698 -2.96 28.00 -12.83
N LYS A 699 -4.09 28.69 -12.95
CA LYS A 699 -5.42 28.12 -12.69
C LYS A 699 -5.77 27.04 -13.72
N GLU A 700 -5.46 27.24 -14.99
CA GLU A 700 -5.64 26.24 -16.06
C GLU A 700 -4.78 24.99 -15.84
N LEU A 701 -3.49 25.16 -15.51
CA LEU A 701 -2.58 24.07 -15.16
C LEU A 701 -3.01 23.32 -13.89
N ALA A 702 -3.60 24.02 -12.91
CA ALA A 702 -4.19 23.40 -11.72
C ALA A 702 -5.54 22.72 -12.01
N ILE A 703 -6.32 23.21 -12.97
CA ILE A 703 -7.56 22.54 -13.40
C ILE A 703 -7.23 21.23 -14.12
N LEU A 704 -6.10 21.16 -14.83
CA LEU A 704 -5.60 19.91 -15.42
C LEU A 704 -5.12 18.88 -14.38
N SER A 705 -4.79 19.28 -13.14
CA SER A 705 -4.46 18.35 -12.05
C SER A 705 -5.66 17.85 -11.26
N TYR A 706 -6.87 18.41 -11.47
CA TYR A 706 -8.04 18.05 -10.67
C TYR A 706 -9.21 17.60 -11.52
N PHE A 707 -9.44 16.30 -11.36
CA PHE A 707 -10.66 15.47 -11.41
C PHE A 707 -12.04 16.15 -11.14
N PHE A 708 -12.30 17.34 -11.66
CA PHE A 708 -13.59 18.04 -11.51
C PHE A 708 -14.43 18.07 -12.78
N CYS A 709 -13.96 17.42 -13.86
CA CYS A 709 -14.72 17.32 -15.09
C CYS A 709 -15.61 16.07 -15.17
N PHE A 710 -15.62 15.13 -14.22
CA PHE A 710 -16.39 13.90 -14.44
C PHE A 710 -17.91 14.13 -14.47
N LEU A 711 -18.48 14.82 -13.48
CA LEU A 711 -19.93 15.05 -13.45
C LEU A 711 -20.37 16.06 -14.52
N SER A 712 -19.57 17.10 -14.80
CA SER A 712 -19.88 18.06 -15.86
C SER A 712 -19.75 17.43 -17.25
N VAL A 713 -18.76 16.56 -17.49
CA VAL A 713 -18.62 15.79 -18.74
C VAL A 713 -19.73 14.76 -18.87
N HIS A 714 -20.11 14.09 -17.79
CA HIS A 714 -21.23 13.14 -17.82
C HIS A 714 -22.57 13.84 -18.08
N LEU A 715 -22.80 15.01 -17.47
CA LEU A 715 -23.95 15.84 -17.77
C LEU A 715 -23.93 16.31 -19.23
N GLN A 716 -22.79 16.78 -19.74
CA GLN A 716 -22.64 17.15 -21.16
C GLN A 716 -22.91 15.96 -22.10
N ALA A 717 -22.43 14.77 -21.78
CA ALA A 717 -22.70 13.54 -22.54
C ALA A 717 -24.19 13.17 -22.54
N LEU A 718 -24.93 13.55 -21.49
CA LEU A 718 -26.38 13.38 -21.36
C LEU A 718 -27.17 14.59 -21.90
N GLY A 719 -26.52 15.59 -22.50
CA GLY A 719 -27.17 16.82 -23.00
C GLY A 719 -27.69 17.75 -21.90
N LEU A 720 -27.17 17.63 -20.68
CA LEU A 720 -27.55 18.41 -19.49
C LEU A 720 -26.47 19.43 -19.14
N GLN A 721 -26.88 20.60 -18.66
CA GLN A 721 -25.96 21.64 -18.20
C GLN A 721 -25.85 21.64 -16.67
N ALA A 722 -24.64 21.84 -16.15
CA ALA A 722 -24.39 21.86 -14.71
C ALA A 722 -25.22 22.90 -13.93
N ASN A 723 -25.50 24.05 -14.55
CA ASN A 723 -26.32 25.13 -13.96
C ASN A 723 -27.81 24.77 -13.82
N GLN A 724 -28.28 23.66 -14.41
CA GLN A 724 -29.63 23.14 -14.25
C GLN A 724 -29.83 22.41 -12.92
N PHE A 725 -28.79 22.36 -12.08
CA PHE A 725 -28.81 21.74 -10.78
C PHE A 725 -28.27 22.70 -9.74
N ARG A 726 -28.69 22.51 -8.50
CA ARG A 726 -28.18 23.24 -7.34
C ARG A 726 -28.16 22.31 -6.15
N ALA A 727 -27.10 22.38 -5.34
CA ALA A 727 -27.01 21.52 -4.18
C ALA A 727 -27.91 22.00 -3.03
N LEU A 728 -28.49 21.04 -2.33
CA LEU A 728 -29.12 21.23 -1.03
C LEU A 728 -28.09 20.85 0.05
N CYS A 729 -27.66 21.87 0.78
CA CYS A 729 -26.57 21.78 1.74
C CYS A 729 -27.03 21.15 3.07
N GLN A 730 -26.11 20.49 3.78
CA GLN A 730 -26.41 19.84 5.07
C GLN A 730 -27.01 20.80 6.10
N ASN A 731 -26.66 22.09 6.06
CA ASN A 731 -27.18 23.17 6.92
C ASN A 731 -28.63 23.60 6.62
N ASN A 732 -29.36 22.85 5.79
CA ASN A 732 -30.75 23.11 5.39
C ASN A 732 -30.93 24.36 4.50
N THR A 733 -29.91 24.73 3.72
CA THR A 733 -29.96 25.82 2.74
C THR A 733 -29.60 25.34 1.34
N LEU A 734 -29.94 26.11 0.31
CA LEU A 734 -29.42 25.90 -1.04
C LEU A 734 -28.01 26.46 -1.18
N ALA A 735 -27.17 25.82 -2.01
CA ALA A 735 -25.84 26.32 -2.35
C ALA A 735 -25.90 27.75 -2.88
N ALA A 736 -24.87 28.57 -2.66
CA ALA A 736 -24.90 29.99 -3.07
C ALA A 736 -25.11 30.16 -4.59
N THR A 737 -24.52 29.28 -5.39
CA THR A 737 -24.59 29.32 -6.85
C THR A 737 -25.15 28.01 -7.42
N PRO A 738 -25.97 28.05 -8.49
CA PRO A 738 -26.29 26.86 -9.27
C PRO A 738 -25.03 26.24 -9.87
N GLY A 739 -25.03 24.92 -10.03
CA GLY A 739 -23.89 24.15 -10.49
C GLY A 739 -23.70 22.84 -9.74
N VAL A 740 -22.75 22.06 -10.25
CA VAL A 740 -22.31 20.79 -9.63
C VAL A 740 -21.01 20.91 -8.85
N PHE A 741 -20.44 22.12 -8.79
CA PHE A 741 -19.23 22.41 -8.02
C PHE A 741 -19.62 22.89 -6.63
N ILE A 742 -19.50 22.00 -5.66
CA ILE A 742 -19.98 22.22 -4.30
C ILE A 742 -18.80 22.48 -3.37
N ASP A 743 -18.93 23.51 -2.55
CA ASP A 743 -17.99 23.84 -1.48
C ASP A 743 -18.11 22.84 -0.33
N ASP A 744 -17.04 22.68 0.44
CA ASP A 744 -17.02 21.67 1.52
C ASP A 744 -18.11 21.93 2.58
N ASN A 745 -18.54 23.18 2.77
CA ASN A 745 -19.59 23.53 3.73
C ASN A 745 -21.01 23.13 3.28
N CYS A 746 -21.19 22.81 2.00
CA CYS A 746 -22.47 22.40 1.43
C CYS A 746 -22.54 20.88 1.14
N LEU A 747 -21.53 20.10 1.55
CA LEU A 747 -21.56 18.65 1.46
C LEU A 747 -22.50 18.06 2.53
N LEU A 748 -23.15 16.93 2.19
CA LEU A 748 -23.87 16.10 3.17
C LEU A 748 -22.90 15.29 4.02
N ALA A 749 -21.79 14.85 3.43
CA ALA A 749 -20.75 14.10 4.11
C ALA A 749 -19.41 14.26 3.38
N TYR A 750 -18.34 14.30 4.16
CA TYR A 750 -16.95 14.27 3.70
C TYR A 750 -16.23 13.18 4.49
N VAL A 751 -16.00 12.02 3.87
CA VAL A 751 -15.67 10.77 4.57
C VAL A 751 -14.61 9.95 3.84
N VAL A 752 -14.03 8.97 4.53
CA VAL A 752 -13.08 8.02 3.93
C VAL A 752 -13.73 7.20 2.83
N ASP A 753 -12.94 6.81 1.83
CA ASP A 753 -13.43 6.12 0.64
C ASP A 753 -13.20 4.60 0.64
N ALA A 754 -12.44 4.08 1.61
CA ALA A 754 -12.28 2.65 1.88
C ALA A 754 -12.08 2.34 3.37
N GLU A 755 -12.40 1.11 3.74
CA GLU A 755 -12.27 0.54 5.08
C GLU A 755 -11.83 -0.92 5.03
N VAL A 756 -11.17 -1.37 6.10
CA VAL A 756 -10.90 -2.79 6.36
C VAL A 756 -11.99 -3.33 7.26
N LEU A 757 -12.75 -4.30 6.77
CA LEU A 757 -13.85 -4.92 7.50
C LEU A 757 -13.45 -6.29 8.02
N SER A 758 -13.85 -6.58 9.25
CA SER A 758 -13.79 -7.91 9.85
C SER A 758 -15.10 -8.24 10.56
N ARG A 759 -15.20 -9.46 11.10
CA ARG A 759 -16.34 -9.85 11.94
C ARG A 759 -16.42 -8.97 13.18
N ARG A 760 -17.64 -8.52 13.49
CA ARG A 760 -17.91 -7.76 14.71
C ARG A 760 -17.61 -8.59 15.96
N GLY A 761 -16.80 -8.03 16.84
CA GLY A 761 -16.45 -8.66 18.12
C GLY A 761 -15.50 -9.85 18.00
N ASP A 762 -14.84 -10.03 16.86
CA ASP A 762 -13.84 -11.10 16.69
C ASP A 762 -12.70 -10.93 17.72
N PRO A 763 -12.37 -11.98 18.50
CA PRO A 763 -11.26 -11.93 19.44
C PRO A 763 -9.91 -11.60 18.81
N LEU A 764 -9.74 -11.83 17.50
CA LEU A 764 -8.48 -11.57 16.79
C LEU A 764 -8.36 -10.14 16.24
N ASN A 765 -9.38 -9.30 16.42
CA ASN A 765 -9.36 -7.93 15.88
C ASN A 765 -8.21 -7.08 16.41
N ASN A 766 -7.74 -7.28 17.64
CA ASN A 766 -6.60 -6.55 18.19
C ASN A 766 -5.30 -6.93 17.46
N ALA A 767 -5.08 -8.22 17.20
CA ALA A 767 -3.95 -8.69 16.41
C ALA A 767 -4.03 -8.20 14.95
N LEU A 768 -5.21 -8.26 14.34
CA LEU A 768 -5.43 -7.75 12.98
C LEU A 768 -5.19 -6.24 12.88
N ASN A 769 -5.57 -5.49 13.91
CA ASN A 769 -5.35 -4.05 13.98
C ASN A 769 -3.85 -3.71 13.95
N VAL A 770 -3.06 -4.30 14.84
CA VAL A 770 -1.61 -4.02 14.91
C VAL A 770 -0.86 -4.61 13.70
N LEU A 771 -1.36 -5.70 13.09
CA LEU A 771 -0.86 -6.18 11.80
C LEU A 771 -0.90 -5.06 10.75
N PHE A 772 -2.02 -4.33 10.63
CA PHE A 772 -2.13 -3.24 9.67
C PHE A 772 -1.25 -2.04 10.03
N ASP A 773 -1.04 -1.74 11.31
CA ASP A 773 -0.05 -0.73 11.71
C ASP A 773 1.36 -1.12 11.28
N SER A 774 1.70 -2.42 11.37
CA SER A 774 2.97 -2.95 10.88
C SER A 774 3.06 -2.90 9.36
N LEU A 775 2.01 -3.30 8.64
CA LEU A 775 2.00 -3.23 7.16
C LEU A 775 2.14 -1.79 6.67
N ASP A 776 1.47 -0.82 7.30
CA ASP A 776 1.60 0.60 6.94
C ASP A 776 3.00 1.15 7.30
N ALA A 777 3.57 0.75 8.43
CA ALA A 777 4.92 1.19 8.84
C ALA A 777 6.05 0.67 7.93
N TYR A 778 5.92 -0.54 7.36
CA TYR A 778 6.96 -1.15 6.53
C TYR A 778 6.71 -0.97 5.02
N PHE A 779 5.45 -0.92 4.59
CA PHE A 779 5.07 -0.93 3.18
C PHE A 779 4.13 0.21 2.78
N GLY A 780 3.75 1.09 3.72
CA GLY A 780 2.85 2.20 3.46
C GLY A 780 3.52 3.41 2.82
N TYR A 781 2.71 4.42 2.51
CA TYR A 781 3.07 5.59 1.69
C TYR A 781 4.24 6.42 2.25
N ASN A 782 4.29 6.62 3.58
CA ASN A 782 5.32 7.46 4.20
C ASN A 782 6.66 6.75 4.42
N THR A 783 6.76 5.47 4.03
CA THR A 783 7.98 4.70 4.21
C THR A 783 9.00 5.13 3.17
N ALA A 784 10.07 5.82 3.59
CA ALA A 784 11.14 6.19 2.67
C ALA A 784 11.76 4.94 2.04
N ALA A 785 11.87 4.88 0.70
CA ALA A 785 12.44 3.73 -0.01
C ALA A 785 13.88 3.39 0.43
N ALA A 786 14.64 4.35 0.95
CA ALA A 786 15.97 4.14 1.53
C ALA A 786 15.95 3.42 2.89
N ASN A 787 14.80 3.43 3.58
CA ASN A 787 14.61 2.82 4.89
C ASN A 787 13.86 1.47 4.81
N GLN A 788 13.41 1.07 3.63
CA GLN A 788 12.72 -0.19 3.41
C GLN A 788 13.71 -1.34 3.22
N LEU A 789 13.58 -2.36 4.07
CA LEU A 789 14.27 -3.64 3.91
C LEU A 789 13.77 -4.40 2.67
N ILE A 790 12.46 -4.33 2.42
CA ILE A 790 11.82 -4.82 1.20
C ILE A 790 11.05 -3.65 0.60
N ASN A 791 11.47 -3.21 -0.58
CA ASN A 791 10.83 -2.15 -1.32
C ASN A 791 9.59 -2.68 -2.03
N LEU A 792 8.50 -2.79 -1.26
CA LEU A 792 7.13 -3.03 -1.69
C LEU A 792 6.29 -1.83 -1.23
N ASP A 793 5.40 -1.36 -2.09
CA ASP A 793 4.43 -0.32 -1.76
C ASP A 793 3.02 -0.91 -1.75
N LEU A 794 2.40 -0.91 -0.58
CA LEU A 794 1.10 -1.51 -0.32
C LEU A 794 -0.02 -0.78 -1.08
N PHE A 795 0.10 0.55 -1.23
CA PHE A 795 -0.97 1.38 -1.79
C PHE A 795 -0.76 1.67 -3.26
N SER A 796 0.46 1.59 -3.78
CA SER A 796 0.74 1.84 -5.19
C SER A 796 0.18 0.79 -6.18
N PRO A 797 0.14 1.13 -7.49
CA PRO A 797 -0.11 0.17 -8.54
C PRO A 797 0.81 -1.04 -8.42
N PHE A 798 0.24 -2.23 -8.61
CA PHE A 798 1.00 -3.46 -8.64
C PHE A 798 0.93 -4.04 -10.03
N ASN A 799 2.09 -4.31 -10.62
CA ASN A 799 2.18 -4.87 -11.96
C ASN A 799 1.47 -4.01 -13.03
N GLY A 800 1.57 -2.68 -12.93
CA GLY A 800 0.92 -1.73 -13.84
C GLY A 800 -0.60 -1.61 -13.66
N ILE A 801 -1.18 -2.27 -12.66
CA ILE A 801 -2.62 -2.23 -12.36
C ILE A 801 -2.84 -1.44 -11.07
N SER A 802 -3.64 -0.38 -11.18
CA SER A 802 -4.04 0.50 -10.09
C SER A 802 -5.13 -0.13 -9.20
N ASP A 803 -5.25 0.41 -7.99
CA ASP A 803 -6.35 0.16 -7.05
C ASP A 803 -6.53 -1.32 -6.66
N LEU A 804 -5.41 -2.03 -6.47
CA LEU A 804 -5.39 -3.41 -6.01
C LEU A 804 -5.20 -3.49 -4.48
N LEU A 805 -6.12 -4.18 -3.78
CA LEU A 805 -6.24 -4.27 -2.32
C LEU A 805 -6.64 -2.94 -1.65
N PHE A 806 -5.96 -1.86 -2.01
CA PHE A 806 -6.23 -0.50 -1.60
C PHE A 806 -6.17 0.40 -2.82
N LYS A 807 -6.80 1.57 -2.73
CA LYS A 807 -6.69 2.59 -3.76
C LYS A 807 -5.32 3.25 -3.75
N ASP A 808 -4.85 3.65 -4.93
CA ASP A 808 -3.55 4.32 -5.12
C ASP A 808 -3.48 5.69 -4.42
N SER A 809 -4.63 6.28 -4.11
CA SER A 809 -4.76 7.55 -3.39
C SER A 809 -4.59 7.44 -1.87
N THR A 810 -4.42 6.22 -1.34
CA THR A 810 -4.25 5.94 0.09
C THR A 810 -2.89 6.44 0.56
N ILE A 811 -2.87 7.20 1.66
CA ILE A 811 -1.65 7.75 2.25
C ILE A 811 -1.32 7.18 3.63
N GLY A 812 -2.13 6.23 4.12
CA GLY A 812 -1.94 5.56 5.40
C GLY A 812 -3.22 4.90 5.88
N LEU A 813 -3.16 4.29 7.07
CA LEU A 813 -4.30 3.69 7.76
C LEU A 813 -4.55 4.37 9.11
N THR A 814 -5.77 4.31 9.61
CA THR A 814 -6.14 4.90 10.90
C THR A 814 -7.21 4.12 11.63
N GLU A 815 -7.26 4.30 12.95
CA GLU A 815 -8.24 3.66 13.82
C GLU A 815 -9.67 4.10 13.52
N PRO A 816 -10.65 3.18 13.54
CA PRO A 816 -12.06 3.49 13.37
C PRO A 816 -12.65 4.06 14.68
N THR A 817 -12.24 5.29 15.03
CA THR A 817 -12.69 5.99 16.24
C THR A 817 -13.23 7.39 15.94
N GLY A 818 -14.20 7.85 16.73
CA GLY A 818 -14.72 9.22 16.67
C GLY A 818 -13.68 10.28 17.02
N GLU A 819 -12.56 9.88 17.61
CA GLU A 819 -11.44 10.75 17.99
C GLU A 819 -10.27 10.70 17.00
N ALA A 820 -10.44 10.04 15.84
CA ALA A 820 -9.35 9.85 14.88
C ALA A 820 -8.75 11.21 14.46
N PRO A 821 -7.42 11.37 14.31
CA PRO A 821 -6.85 12.67 13.92
C PRO A 821 -7.24 13.07 12.49
N HIS A 822 -7.51 12.09 11.63
CA HIS A 822 -7.94 12.30 10.25
C HIS A 822 -9.44 12.66 10.17
N GLU A 823 -9.76 13.85 9.67
CA GLU A 823 -11.13 14.38 9.62
C GLU A 823 -12.12 13.49 8.85
N PRO A 824 -11.87 13.07 7.59
CA PRO A 824 -12.70 12.09 6.90
C PRO A 824 -13.01 10.82 7.70
N ALA A 825 -12.04 10.33 8.48
CA ALA A 825 -12.22 9.12 9.30
C ALA A 825 -13.17 9.38 10.47
N ARG A 826 -13.01 10.51 11.19
CA ARG A 826 -13.97 10.93 12.24
C ARG A 826 -15.36 11.11 11.68
N ASN A 827 -15.48 11.83 10.57
CA ASN A 827 -16.76 12.10 9.92
C ASN A 827 -17.46 10.80 9.51
N TYR A 828 -16.68 9.81 9.04
CA TYR A 828 -17.20 8.48 8.71
C TYR A 828 -17.74 7.75 9.95
N MET A 829 -17.00 7.79 11.07
CA MET A 829 -17.48 7.18 12.32
C MET A 829 -18.73 7.87 12.86
N GLU A 830 -18.81 9.22 12.78
CA GLU A 830 -20.04 9.94 13.18
C GLU A 830 -21.22 9.62 12.25
N LEU A 831 -20.97 9.42 10.96
CA LEU A 831 -22.01 9.05 9.99
C LEU A 831 -22.69 7.72 10.37
N PHE A 832 -21.93 6.74 10.89
CA PHE A 832 -22.42 5.43 11.29
C PHE A 832 -22.79 5.31 12.78
N ARG A 833 -22.48 6.31 13.62
CA ARG A 833 -22.72 6.27 15.08
C ARG A 833 -24.15 5.89 15.47
N HIS A 834 -25.14 6.41 14.75
CA HIS A 834 -26.55 6.08 14.98
C HIS A 834 -26.83 4.57 14.72
N LEU A 835 -26.32 4.03 13.62
CA LEU A 835 -26.49 2.61 13.26
C LEU A 835 -25.80 1.67 14.24
N ASP A 836 -24.65 2.07 14.78
CA ASP A 836 -23.94 1.29 15.79
C ASP A 836 -24.68 1.28 17.14
N ALA A 837 -25.40 2.36 17.47
CA ALA A 837 -26.29 2.40 18.64
C ALA A 837 -27.51 1.50 18.45
N CYS A 838 -28.14 1.53 17.26
CA CYS A 838 -29.24 0.64 16.90
C CYS A 838 -28.84 -0.83 17.01
N SER A 839 -27.65 -1.18 16.55
CA SER A 839 -27.17 -2.56 16.58
C SER A 839 -26.94 -3.10 18.00
N ARG A 840 -26.61 -2.23 18.97
CA ARG A 840 -26.43 -2.59 20.39
C ARG A 840 -27.75 -2.74 21.15
N ALA A 841 -28.85 -2.25 20.59
CA ALA A 841 -30.18 -2.31 21.21
C ALA A 841 -30.93 -3.64 20.95
N THR A 842 -30.38 -4.53 20.10
CA THR A 842 -30.85 -5.91 20.03
C THR A 842 -30.40 -6.68 21.27
N PRO A 843 -31.25 -7.51 21.92
CA PRO A 843 -30.85 -8.22 23.13
C PRO A 843 -29.67 -9.14 22.83
N GLN A 844 -28.48 -8.75 23.29
CA GLN A 844 -27.39 -9.70 23.43
C GLN A 844 -27.87 -10.80 24.37
N VAL A 845 -27.68 -12.06 23.94
CA VAL A 845 -27.59 -13.18 24.88
C VAL A 845 -26.63 -12.73 25.99
N PRO A 846 -27.05 -12.77 27.26
CA PRO A 846 -26.35 -12.04 28.32
C PRO A 846 -24.89 -12.47 28.37
N ASP A 847 -24.03 -11.47 28.21
CA ASP A 847 -22.59 -11.55 28.41
C ASP A 847 -22.31 -12.09 29.83
N ILE A 848 -21.36 -13.02 29.90
CA ILE A 848 -21.01 -13.81 31.09
C ILE A 848 -20.50 -12.90 32.23
N ALA A 849 -20.13 -11.65 31.92
CA ALA A 849 -19.75 -10.62 32.89
C ALA A 849 -20.86 -10.25 33.90
N ASN A 850 -22.14 -10.42 33.57
CA ASN A 850 -23.24 -10.11 34.49
C ASN A 850 -23.66 -11.28 35.40
N ARG A 851 -23.13 -12.49 35.21
CA ARG A 851 -23.40 -13.62 36.14
C ARG A 851 -22.65 -13.49 37.46
N ALA A 852 -21.51 -12.81 37.49
CA ALA A 852 -20.76 -12.59 38.73
C ALA A 852 -21.49 -11.60 39.67
N ALA A 853 -22.11 -10.56 39.13
CA ALA A 853 -22.85 -9.57 39.94
C ALA A 853 -24.19 -10.11 40.46
N PHE A 854 -24.97 -10.82 39.63
CA PHE A 854 -26.25 -11.38 40.05
C PHE A 854 -26.12 -12.57 41.00
N SER A 855 -25.04 -13.36 40.92
CA SER A 855 -24.79 -14.49 41.84
C SER A 855 -24.35 -14.04 43.24
N VAL A 856 -23.65 -12.91 43.36
CA VAL A 856 -23.22 -12.37 44.66
C VAL A 856 -24.38 -11.66 45.38
N ILE A 857 -25.22 -10.94 44.63
CA ILE A 857 -26.40 -10.26 45.19
C ILE A 857 -27.47 -11.28 45.63
N THR A 858 -27.69 -12.36 44.88
CA THR A 858 -28.63 -13.42 45.32
C THR A 858 -28.11 -14.23 46.51
N MET A 859 -26.80 -14.46 46.63
CA MET A 859 -26.23 -15.07 47.84
C MET A 859 -26.30 -14.16 49.07
N LEU A 860 -26.13 -12.84 48.90
CA LEU A 860 -26.25 -11.87 50.00
C LEU A 860 -27.71 -11.70 50.46
N VAL A 861 -28.68 -11.72 49.54
CA VAL A 861 -30.11 -11.63 49.88
C VAL A 861 -30.63 -12.91 50.55
N MET A 862 -30.17 -14.10 50.12
CA MET A 862 -30.53 -15.36 50.79
C MET A 862 -29.87 -15.51 52.18
N SER A 863 -28.64 -15.02 52.35
CA SER A 863 -27.96 -14.96 53.65
C SER A 863 -28.68 -14.03 54.65
N PHE A 864 -29.21 -12.89 54.17
CA PHE A 864 -30.00 -11.98 55.00
C PHE A 864 -31.38 -12.53 55.36
N LEU A 865 -32.03 -13.29 54.46
CA LEU A 865 -33.34 -13.91 54.73
C LEU A 865 -33.25 -15.12 55.67
N THR A 866 -32.11 -15.81 55.76
CA THR A 866 -31.90 -16.89 56.73
C THR A 866 -31.61 -16.43 58.16
N ARG A 867 -31.39 -15.13 58.40
CA ARG A 867 -31.17 -14.58 59.76
C ARG A 867 -32.41 -14.04 60.47
N PHE A 868 -33.58 -14.08 59.83
CA PHE A 868 -34.85 -13.59 60.41
C PHE A 868 -35.91 -14.67 60.66
N VAL A 869 -35.56 -15.95 60.59
CA VAL A 869 -36.41 -17.06 61.02
C VAL A 869 -35.60 -17.99 61.92
N VAL A 870 -35.39 -17.56 63.17
CA VAL A 870 -35.37 -18.33 64.43
C VAL A 870 -34.97 -17.34 65.53
N TYR A 871 -35.97 -16.63 66.09
CA TYR A 871 -36.30 -16.51 67.52
C TYR A 871 -37.51 -15.59 67.67
#